data_AF-A0A7G2DPA7-F1
#
_entry.id   AF-A0A7G2DPA7-F1
#
_cell.length_a   1.000
_cell.length_b   1.000
_cell.length_c   1.000
_cell.angle_alpha   90.00
_cell.angle_beta   90.00
_cell.angle_gamma   90.00
#
_symmetry.space_group_name_H-M   'P 1'
#
loop_
_entity.id
_entity.type
_entity.pdbx_description
1 polymer ?
#
loop_
_entity_poly.entity_id
_entity_poly.type
_entity_poly.pdbx_seq_one_letter_code
_entity_poly.pdbx_strand_id
1 'polypeptide(L)'
;MEERHKCKLCWKSFANGRALGGHMRSHMLIHPLPSQPESYSSSMADPGFVLQDRESETESSKKPSRKRSRLNRRSISSLRHQQSNEEGKSETARAADIKIGVQELSESCTEQEPMSSVSDAATTEEDVALSLMLLSRDKWEKEEEESDEERWKKKRNKWFECETCEKVFKSYQALGGHRASHKKKIAETDQLGSDELKKKKKKSTSSHHECPICAKVFTSGQALGVELFPKSQREITGNFGYPLTGPSISEPSRYKDPLVSGFEMSNPRQRKGEAMMNPTISWRFASSTSLLSIPRTPKSAFIFAMTFSSSSSSSSVENPNKDDSSSSLELVLKYHNQTKHSLNGYARGPRGLDWANQPNPFRRYLSAPLLPLQHPNHDIDDDSDSPLYSTLFDSLPPPKPISLPTISHLFYHSLALSAWKTTGSSTWPLRVNPSSGNLHPTEAYLIAPPIPSLSQSAFVSHYAPKEHSLEVRAHIPSSFFPNFFPENSFLIGISSIFWREAWKYGERAFRYCNHDVGHAIAALSIAAADLGWDLKLLDAFGADDLKRLMGLPEFQLPEGKGKAELPEIEFEHPDCLLLVFPNGTSREHLNLDYLAISSALRDFPSLEWTGNPNTLSKEHLCWDIIYRTAKAVEKPPLIYSTSSSSIDVASFTSSRALFSHSSYNKLTVRQVVRTRRSAVDMDAVTCIDMSSFYQMLMHCLPSTGESQKEQLALPFRALPWDTAEVHLALFVHRVSGLPKGLYLLVRNEDHLSDLKTATRPEFEWTKPDGCPDNLPLYKLAEGDCQRLAKGLSCHQDIAGDGCFSLGMVARFEPALREKGSWMYPRLFWETGVVGQVLYLEAHAMGISATGIGCYFDDPVHEILGIKDSSFQSLYHFTVGGPVVDKRIMTLPAYPGPTTTVA
;
A
#
# COMPACT_ATOMS: atom_id res chain seq x y z
N MET A 1 11.60 33.67 -37.78
CA MET A 1 10.98 33.10 -36.57
C MET A 1 12.06 33.00 -35.51
N GLU A 2 11.80 33.41 -34.27
CA GLU A 2 12.71 33.13 -33.15
C GLU A 2 12.43 31.73 -32.61
N GLU A 3 13.47 30.97 -32.29
CA GLU A 3 13.32 29.65 -31.66
C GLU A 3 12.85 29.80 -30.21
N ARG A 4 11.57 29.49 -29.96
CA ARG A 4 11.02 29.48 -28.60
C ARG A 4 11.56 28.28 -27.81
N HIS A 5 12.35 28.56 -26.77
CA HIS A 5 12.91 27.54 -25.90
C HIS A 5 11.78 26.88 -25.07
N LYS A 6 11.48 25.60 -25.33
CA LYS A 6 10.49 24.83 -24.56
C LYS A 6 11.12 24.17 -23.34
N CYS A 7 10.36 24.07 -22.24
CA CYS A 7 10.73 23.26 -21.09
C CYS A 7 10.51 21.77 -21.37
N LYS A 8 11.55 20.93 -21.25
CA LYS A 8 11.43 19.47 -21.40
C LYS A 8 10.61 18.77 -20.30
N LEU A 9 10.20 19.49 -19.24
CA LEU A 9 9.46 18.92 -18.10
C LEU A 9 7.97 19.28 -18.10
N CYS A 10 7.55 20.46 -18.56
CA CYS A 10 6.13 20.83 -18.67
C CYS A 10 5.76 21.60 -19.96
N TRP A 11 6.65 21.61 -20.95
CA TRP A 11 6.43 22.05 -22.34
C TRP A 11 6.03 23.52 -22.58
N LYS A 12 5.91 24.31 -21.50
CA LYS A 12 5.79 25.78 -21.55
C LYS A 12 6.92 26.36 -22.41
N SER A 13 6.56 27.32 -23.27
CA SER A 13 7.44 27.95 -24.25
C SER A 13 7.93 29.30 -23.74
N PHE A 14 9.24 29.54 -23.79
CA PHE A 14 9.89 30.76 -23.27
C PHE A 14 10.60 31.53 -24.38
N ALA A 15 10.59 32.86 -24.28
CA ALA A 15 11.18 33.76 -25.27
C ALA A 15 12.71 33.70 -25.34
N ASN A 16 13.39 33.12 -24.35
CA ASN A 16 14.84 32.91 -24.34
C ASN A 16 15.24 31.83 -23.34
N GLY A 17 16.44 31.26 -23.52
CA GLY A 17 17.02 30.24 -22.64
C GLY A 17 17.20 30.66 -21.18
N ARG A 18 17.30 31.98 -20.89
CA ARG A 18 17.41 32.50 -19.51
C ARG A 18 16.08 32.43 -18.76
N ALA A 19 14.97 32.71 -19.44
CA ALA A 19 13.62 32.52 -18.91
C ALA A 19 13.29 31.03 -18.74
N LEU A 20 13.64 30.18 -19.71
CA LEU A 20 13.57 28.72 -19.56
C LEU A 20 14.37 28.26 -18.33
N GLY A 21 15.63 28.66 -18.20
CA GLY A 21 16.47 28.32 -17.05
C GLY A 21 15.94 28.86 -15.71
N GLY A 22 15.19 29.96 -15.73
CA GLY A 22 14.44 30.46 -14.57
C GLY A 22 13.29 29.53 -14.18
N HIS A 23 12.47 29.13 -15.15
CA HIS A 23 11.37 28.20 -14.94
C HIS A 23 11.83 26.77 -14.59
N MET A 24 12.95 26.28 -15.14
CA MET A 24 13.54 25.01 -14.71
C MET A 24 13.99 25.01 -13.24
N ARG A 25 14.20 26.19 -12.62
CA ARG A 25 14.38 26.30 -11.16
C ARG A 25 13.06 26.22 -10.38
N SER A 26 11.91 26.61 -10.94
CA SER A 26 10.61 26.34 -10.32
C SER A 26 10.24 24.84 -10.31
N HIS A 27 10.72 24.06 -11.28
CA HIS A 27 10.68 22.59 -11.20
C HIS A 27 11.60 21.98 -10.12
N MET A 28 12.37 22.81 -9.39
CA MET A 28 13.30 22.38 -8.36
C MET A 28 13.04 23.06 -7.00
N LEU A 29 11.95 23.84 -6.88
CA LEU A 29 11.58 24.60 -5.67
C LEU A 29 10.05 24.69 -5.51
N ILE A 30 9.52 24.00 -4.50
CA ILE A 30 8.11 23.90 -4.10
C ILE A 30 8.15 23.83 -2.57
N HIS A 31 7.43 24.61 -1.76
CA HIS A 31 6.52 25.76 -1.98
C HIS A 31 6.58 26.66 -0.70
N PRO A 32 5.64 27.58 -0.35
CA PRO A 32 4.63 28.34 -1.11
C PRO A 32 4.70 29.88 -0.84
N LEU A 33 3.80 30.67 -1.45
CA LEU A 33 2.81 31.58 -0.81
C LEU A 33 2.20 32.56 -1.84
N PRO A 34 0.97 33.11 -1.62
CA PRO A 34 0.14 33.66 -2.68
C PRO A 34 0.15 35.20 -2.81
N SER A 35 -0.35 35.69 -3.94
CA SER A 35 -0.84 37.07 -4.09
C SER A 35 -1.96 37.18 -5.12
N GLN A 36 -3.11 37.71 -4.70
CA GLN A 36 -4.21 38.26 -5.49
C GLN A 36 -4.73 39.50 -4.72
N PRO A 37 -5.39 40.48 -5.36
CA PRO A 37 -5.48 40.76 -6.80
C PRO A 37 -4.84 42.13 -7.14
N GLU A 38 -4.77 42.49 -8.43
CA GLU A 38 -5.29 43.79 -8.90
C GLU A 38 -5.41 43.83 -10.44
N SER A 39 -5.78 44.99 -11.00
CA SER A 39 -6.55 45.08 -12.26
C SER A 39 -5.98 46.04 -13.31
N TYR A 40 -6.74 46.17 -14.41
CA TYR A 40 -6.68 47.21 -15.44
C TYR A 40 -5.68 47.06 -16.61
N SER A 41 -5.80 48.00 -17.55
CA SER A 41 -5.72 47.76 -18.99
C SER A 41 -4.50 48.32 -19.71
N SER A 42 -4.22 47.73 -20.87
CA SER A 42 -3.70 48.36 -22.11
C SER A 42 -3.27 49.84 -22.06
N SER A 43 -2.02 50.12 -22.43
CA SER A 43 -1.71 50.93 -23.63
C SER A 43 -0.20 50.94 -23.94
N MET A 44 0.17 51.53 -25.07
CA MET A 44 1.55 51.59 -25.62
C MET A 44 2.32 52.82 -25.13
N ALA A 45 3.65 52.74 -25.02
CA ALA A 45 4.60 53.74 -25.55
C ALA A 45 6.09 53.31 -25.41
N ASP A 46 6.83 53.44 -26.51
CA ASP A 46 8.29 53.66 -26.61
C ASP A 46 8.46 55.17 -27.06
N PRO A 47 9.64 55.81 -27.27
CA PRO A 47 11.02 55.31 -27.25
C PRO A 47 12.09 56.23 -26.59
N GLY A 48 13.34 55.75 -26.53
CA GLY A 48 14.56 56.55 -26.25
C GLY A 48 15.80 55.67 -25.96
N PHE A 49 16.76 55.43 -26.87
CA PHE A 49 17.80 56.34 -27.43
C PHE A 49 18.87 56.73 -26.35
N VAL A 50 20.20 56.48 -26.48
CA VAL A 50 21.03 55.89 -27.56
C VAL A 50 22.52 55.65 -27.12
N LEU A 51 23.32 54.94 -27.94
CA LEU A 51 24.82 54.87 -27.98
C LEU A 51 25.50 54.30 -26.69
N GLN A 52 26.73 53.75 -26.64
CA GLN A 52 27.74 53.17 -27.55
C GLN A 52 28.72 52.36 -26.62
N ASP A 53 29.72 51.57 -27.02
CA ASP A 53 30.39 51.32 -28.31
C ASP A 53 31.11 49.93 -28.30
N ARG A 54 31.55 49.46 -29.49
CA ARG A 54 32.76 48.64 -29.77
C ARG A 54 32.95 47.26 -29.08
N GLU A 55 32.96 46.16 -29.84
CA GLU A 55 34.14 45.44 -30.41
C GLU A 55 34.84 44.45 -29.42
N SER A 56 35.42 43.32 -29.83
CA SER A 56 35.22 42.42 -30.99
C SER A 56 36.06 41.14 -30.79
N GLU A 57 35.70 40.02 -31.45
CA GLU A 57 36.59 38.85 -31.70
C GLU A 57 37.12 38.03 -30.48
N THR A 58 37.88 36.93 -30.62
CA THR A 58 37.67 35.65 -31.34
C THR A 58 38.30 34.48 -30.53
N GLU A 59 37.94 33.23 -30.87
CA GLU A 59 38.72 31.97 -30.77
C GLU A 59 39.62 31.54 -29.56
N SER A 60 39.33 30.33 -29.08
CA SER A 60 40.27 29.19 -28.94
C SER A 60 41.25 29.03 -27.73
N SER A 61 40.91 28.02 -26.91
CA SER A 61 41.82 26.95 -26.39
C SER A 61 42.79 27.16 -25.21
N LYS A 62 43.09 26.00 -24.56
CA LYS A 62 44.18 25.68 -23.59
C LYS A 62 44.04 26.11 -22.11
N LYS A 63 43.79 25.09 -21.26
CA LYS A 63 44.39 24.93 -19.90
C LYS A 63 45.84 24.37 -20.07
N PRO A 64 46.68 24.13 -19.02
CA PRO A 64 46.52 24.35 -17.56
C PRO A 64 47.75 24.98 -16.85
N SER A 65 47.67 25.21 -15.53
CA SER A 65 48.82 25.04 -14.60
C SER A 65 48.36 24.81 -13.14
N ARG A 66 49.29 24.51 -12.21
CA ARG A 66 49.08 23.97 -10.84
C ARG A 66 50.21 24.39 -9.88
N LYS A 67 50.00 24.18 -8.55
CA LYS A 67 50.95 24.20 -7.38
C LYS A 67 50.88 25.51 -6.57
N ARG A 68 51.15 25.55 -5.25
CA ARG A 68 51.98 24.71 -4.33
C ARG A 68 51.27 24.45 -2.96
N SER A 69 51.83 23.79 -1.92
CA SER A 69 52.52 22.47 -1.78
C SER A 69 53.37 22.40 -0.47
N ARG A 70 53.34 21.28 0.28
CA ARG A 70 54.43 20.66 1.09
C ARG A 70 53.89 19.32 1.66
N LEU A 71 54.51 18.13 1.55
CA LEU A 71 55.88 17.60 1.83
C LEU A 71 56.08 17.28 3.33
N ASN A 72 56.65 16.13 3.76
CA ASN A 72 57.25 14.93 3.10
C ASN A 72 56.92 13.67 4.00
N ARG A 73 57.53 12.45 4.05
CA ARG A 73 58.70 11.69 3.53
C ARG A 73 58.36 10.19 3.69
N ARG A 74 58.34 9.30 2.67
CA ARG A 74 59.41 8.37 2.17
C ARG A 74 60.09 7.49 3.26
N SER A 75 60.28 6.17 3.06
CA SER A 75 61.14 5.51 2.02
C SER A 75 60.90 3.97 1.94
N ILE A 76 61.41 3.10 1.02
CA ILE A 76 62.00 3.12 -0.36
C ILE A 76 62.08 1.66 -0.94
N SER A 77 61.77 1.46 -2.26
CA SER A 77 62.10 0.33 -3.21
C SER A 77 61.99 -1.17 -2.74
N SER A 78 62.21 -2.26 -3.50
CA SER A 78 62.81 -2.59 -4.84
C SER A 78 62.30 -3.99 -5.33
N LEU A 79 62.47 -4.52 -6.56
CA LEU A 79 62.95 -3.99 -7.84
C LEU A 79 62.27 -4.63 -9.11
N ARG A 80 62.73 -5.80 -9.64
CA ARG A 80 62.31 -6.40 -10.95
C ARG A 80 62.67 -7.89 -11.09
N HIS A 81 61.81 -8.67 -11.77
CA HIS A 81 62.06 -9.41 -13.04
C HIS A 81 60.84 -10.34 -13.39
N GLN A 82 60.88 -11.24 -14.38
CA GLN A 82 60.72 -10.98 -15.83
C GLN A 82 60.88 -12.31 -16.64
N GLN A 83 60.12 -12.47 -17.75
CA GLN A 83 60.17 -13.63 -18.70
C GLN A 83 59.72 -14.99 -18.10
N SER A 84 59.18 -15.97 -18.85
CA SER A 84 58.70 -16.03 -20.26
C SER A 84 57.90 -17.32 -20.54
N ASN A 85 56.91 -17.25 -21.45
CA ASN A 85 56.29 -18.37 -22.21
C ASN A 85 55.54 -19.43 -21.35
N GLU A 86 54.68 -20.34 -21.86
CA GLU A 86 54.21 -20.59 -23.23
C GLU A 86 52.72 -21.06 -23.25
N GLU A 87 52.26 -21.56 -24.41
CA GLU A 87 50.87 -21.95 -24.76
C GLU A 87 50.31 -23.20 -24.04
N GLY A 88 48.98 -23.42 -24.08
CA GLY A 88 48.38 -24.72 -23.71
C GLY A 88 46.83 -24.73 -23.61
N LYS A 89 46.14 -25.39 -24.54
CA LYS A 89 44.65 -25.41 -24.66
C LYS A 89 43.97 -26.57 -23.91
N SER A 90 42.64 -26.43 -23.76
CA SER A 90 41.61 -27.49 -23.86
C SER A 90 41.32 -28.39 -22.62
N GLU A 91 40.12 -28.16 -22.07
CA GLU A 91 39.06 -29.15 -21.75
C GLU A 91 39.42 -30.57 -21.24
N THR A 92 38.85 -30.98 -20.09
CA THR A 92 37.61 -31.80 -20.07
C THR A 92 37.05 -32.09 -18.65
N ALA A 93 35.82 -32.60 -18.65
CA ALA A 93 34.85 -32.84 -17.58
C ALA A 93 35.22 -33.75 -16.37
N ARG A 94 34.35 -33.62 -15.34
CA ARG A 94 33.90 -34.64 -14.34
C ARG A 94 34.76 -34.99 -13.10
N ALA A 95 34.37 -34.37 -11.99
CA ALA A 95 33.80 -35.00 -10.77
C ALA A 95 34.45 -36.24 -10.12
N ALA A 96 34.85 -36.08 -8.85
CA ALA A 96 34.68 -37.05 -7.75
C ALA A 96 34.76 -36.33 -6.38
N ASP A 97 34.18 -36.93 -5.33
CA ASP A 97 34.10 -36.37 -3.98
C ASP A 97 35.45 -36.29 -3.23
N ILE A 98 35.60 -35.30 -2.35
CA ILE A 98 36.64 -35.30 -1.30
C ILE A 98 35.99 -35.01 0.06
N LYS A 99 36.10 -35.95 0.99
CA LYS A 99 35.75 -35.76 2.40
C LYS A 99 36.75 -34.82 3.06
N ILE A 100 36.26 -33.77 3.71
CA ILE A 100 37.10 -32.93 4.58
C ILE A 100 37.19 -33.60 5.94
N GLY A 101 38.42 -33.98 6.34
CA GLY A 101 38.73 -34.33 7.72
C GLY A 101 39.09 -33.07 8.50
N VAL A 102 38.52 -32.93 9.70
CA VAL A 102 38.83 -31.82 10.62
C VAL A 102 40.15 -32.11 11.34
N GLN A 103 40.99 -31.08 11.51
CA GLN A 103 41.84 -31.00 12.69
C GLN A 103 41.89 -29.56 13.19
N GLU A 104 41.72 -29.40 14.51
CA GLU A 104 41.61 -28.11 15.19
C GLU A 104 42.98 -27.45 15.39
N LEU A 105 42.97 -26.15 15.67
CA LEU A 105 43.82 -25.59 16.72
C LEU A 105 43.02 -24.54 17.49
N SER A 106 43.08 -24.63 18.81
CA SER A 106 42.25 -23.87 19.76
C SER A 106 42.96 -22.62 20.27
N GLU A 107 42.17 -21.62 20.65
CA GLU A 107 42.55 -20.72 21.74
C GLU A 107 41.27 -20.20 22.44
N SER A 108 41.32 -20.10 23.78
CA SER A 108 40.13 -20.00 24.63
C SER A 108 40.13 -18.74 25.50
N CYS A 109 38.96 -18.15 25.72
CA CYS A 109 38.68 -17.35 26.92
C CYS A 109 37.28 -17.64 27.45
N THR A 110 37.14 -17.57 28.78
CA THR A 110 36.04 -18.15 29.53
C THR A 110 34.78 -17.29 29.53
N GLU A 111 33.63 -17.96 29.49
CA GLU A 111 32.31 -17.36 29.70
C GLU A 111 32.13 -16.84 31.14
N GLN A 112 31.25 -15.85 31.28
CA GLN A 112 30.58 -15.53 32.55
C GLN A 112 29.11 -15.27 32.23
N GLU A 113 28.22 -16.14 32.71
CA GLU A 113 26.78 -15.89 32.66
C GLU A 113 26.40 -14.67 33.53
N PRO A 114 25.26 -14.04 33.21
CA PRO A 114 24.25 -13.98 34.26
C PRO A 114 22.83 -14.34 33.80
N MET A 115 22.29 -15.38 34.43
CA MET A 115 20.96 -15.40 35.08
C MET A 115 19.72 -15.13 34.22
N SER A 116 18.90 -16.17 34.09
CA SER A 116 17.54 -16.12 33.54
C SER A 116 16.55 -15.30 34.40
N SER A 117 15.93 -14.27 33.81
CA SER A 117 14.48 -14.01 33.93
C SER A 117 14.04 -12.87 33.00
N VAL A 118 13.28 -13.18 31.94
CA VAL A 118 12.56 -12.16 31.17
C VAL A 118 11.16 -12.02 31.77
N SER A 119 11.05 -11.19 32.81
CA SER A 119 9.77 -10.63 33.26
C SER A 119 9.37 -9.46 32.35
N ASP A 120 8.06 -9.18 32.23
CA ASP A 120 7.53 -8.08 31.42
C ASP A 120 8.18 -6.72 31.76
N ALA A 121 9.11 -6.29 30.90
CA ALA A 121 9.68 -4.95 30.95
C ALA A 121 8.79 -4.02 30.12
N ALA A 122 8.09 -3.09 30.78
CA ALA A 122 7.23 -2.13 30.10
C ALA A 122 8.04 -1.32 29.07
N THR A 123 7.67 -1.44 27.79
CA THR A 123 8.31 -0.71 26.69
C THR A 123 8.05 0.78 26.83
N THR A 124 9.12 1.58 26.92
CA THR A 124 9.06 3.03 26.80
C THR A 124 8.46 3.43 25.46
N GLU A 125 7.41 4.27 25.49
CA GLU A 125 6.64 4.67 24.31
C GLU A 125 7.53 5.32 23.22
N GLU A 126 8.59 5.99 23.66
CA GLU A 126 9.61 6.63 22.81
C GLU A 126 10.37 5.63 21.91
N ASP A 127 10.71 4.44 22.40
CA ASP A 127 11.45 3.42 21.64
C ASP A 127 10.57 2.71 20.61
N VAL A 128 9.29 2.52 20.95
CA VAL A 128 8.26 2.01 20.03
C VAL A 128 8.02 3.02 18.92
N ALA A 129 7.80 4.29 19.26
CA ALA A 129 7.64 5.37 18.30
C ALA A 129 8.90 5.52 17.40
N LEU A 130 10.11 5.48 17.96
CA LEU A 130 11.36 5.57 17.20
C LEU A 130 11.51 4.41 16.20
N SER A 131 11.20 3.18 16.63
CA SER A 131 11.28 1.99 15.78
C SER A 131 10.27 2.02 14.63
N LEU A 132 9.08 2.56 14.86
CA LEU A 132 8.02 2.66 13.84
C LEU A 132 8.14 3.92 12.97
N MET A 133 8.83 4.98 13.42
CA MET A 133 9.30 6.09 12.55
C MET A 133 10.33 5.62 11.51
N LEU A 134 11.12 4.57 11.79
CA LEU A 134 12.03 3.97 10.80
C LEU A 134 11.28 3.15 9.73
N LEU A 135 10.06 2.69 10.03
CA LEU A 135 9.21 1.89 9.13
C LEU A 135 8.20 2.74 8.37
N SER A 136 7.71 3.84 8.96
CA SER A 136 6.80 4.80 8.34
C SER A 136 7.55 6.06 7.91
N ARG A 137 8.18 6.03 6.73
CA ARG A 137 8.93 7.18 6.17
C ARG A 137 8.02 8.26 5.57
N ASP A 138 6.90 8.55 6.24
CA ASP A 138 6.20 9.82 6.11
C ASP A 138 7.12 10.89 6.70
N LYS A 139 7.67 11.75 5.83
CA LYS A 139 8.77 12.65 6.19
C LYS A 139 8.27 13.92 6.90
N TRP A 140 7.69 13.74 8.09
CA TRP A 140 7.35 14.83 8.99
C TRP A 140 8.65 15.42 9.56
N GLU A 141 8.91 16.70 9.29
CA GLU A 141 9.95 17.43 10.02
C GLU A 141 9.51 17.53 11.49
N LYS A 142 10.42 17.21 12.43
CA LYS A 142 10.17 17.49 13.85
C LYS A 142 10.19 19.00 14.08
N GLU A 143 9.02 19.63 13.93
CA GLU A 143 8.76 20.86 14.65
C GLU A 143 8.56 20.47 16.13
N GLU A 144 9.57 20.72 16.96
CA GLU A 144 9.42 20.70 18.41
C GLU A 144 8.38 21.76 18.80
N GLU A 145 7.36 21.39 19.57
CA GLU A 145 6.26 22.29 19.97
C GLU A 145 6.72 23.31 21.06
N GLU A 146 7.69 24.17 20.72
CA GLU A 146 7.72 25.52 21.30
C GLU A 146 6.41 26.20 20.93
N SER A 147 5.62 26.58 21.94
CA SER A 147 4.31 27.21 21.73
C SER A 147 4.39 28.42 20.78
N ASP A 148 3.38 28.59 19.93
CA ASP A 148 3.39 29.57 18.82
C ASP A 148 3.72 31.01 19.26
N GLU A 149 3.41 31.37 20.50
CA GLU A 149 3.80 32.64 21.13
C GLU A 149 5.32 32.88 21.15
N GLU A 150 6.15 31.86 21.43
CA GLU A 150 7.61 31.95 21.45
C GLU A 150 8.19 32.04 20.03
N ARG A 151 7.69 31.18 19.14
CA ARG A 151 8.12 31.08 17.74
C ARG A 151 7.88 32.37 16.97
N TRP A 152 6.76 33.03 17.23
CA TRP A 152 6.39 34.34 16.68
C TRP A 152 7.30 35.48 17.19
N LYS A 153 7.77 35.40 18.44
CA LYS A 153 8.71 36.37 19.04
C LYS A 153 10.12 36.21 18.46
N LYS A 154 10.62 34.98 18.29
CA LYS A 154 12.00 34.69 17.82
C LYS A 154 12.25 35.03 16.33
N LYS A 155 11.22 35.07 15.47
CA LYS A 155 11.36 35.36 14.02
C LYS A 155 11.16 36.83 13.60
N ARG A 156 10.78 37.74 14.50
CA ARG A 156 10.71 39.19 14.19
C ARG A 156 11.95 39.93 14.68
N ASN A 157 12.36 40.93 13.90
CA ASN A 157 13.33 41.97 14.26
C ASN A 157 14.83 41.60 14.33
N LYS A 158 15.39 41.16 13.19
CA LYS A 158 16.73 41.62 12.76
C LYS A 158 16.62 42.59 11.58
N TRP A 159 15.98 43.72 11.88
CA TRP A 159 16.04 44.94 11.08
C TRP A 159 17.25 45.77 11.57
N PHE A 160 18.04 46.33 10.67
CA PHE A 160 19.30 47.01 10.98
C PHE A 160 19.19 48.49 10.61
N GLU A 161 19.23 49.35 11.61
CA GLU A 161 19.01 50.79 11.45
C GLU A 161 20.30 51.58 11.24
N CYS A 162 20.20 52.67 10.48
CA CYS A 162 21.30 53.59 10.27
C CYS A 162 21.28 54.71 11.30
N GLU A 163 22.18 54.63 12.28
CA GLU A 163 22.44 55.62 13.34
C GLU A 163 22.67 57.07 12.86
N THR A 164 22.79 57.29 11.55
CA THR A 164 23.00 58.61 10.92
C THR A 164 21.74 59.20 10.27
N CYS A 165 20.68 58.41 10.01
CA CYS A 165 19.41 58.94 9.49
C CYS A 165 18.17 58.05 9.71
N GLU A 166 18.20 57.14 10.69
CA GLU A 166 17.06 56.33 11.18
C GLU A 166 16.40 55.45 10.09
N LYS A 167 17.10 55.20 8.98
CA LYS A 167 16.63 54.31 7.90
C LYS A 167 16.93 52.86 8.23
N VAL A 168 15.92 52.02 8.07
CA VAL A 168 15.90 50.64 8.56
C VAL A 168 16.04 49.64 7.41
N PHE A 169 17.03 48.75 7.48
CA PHE A 169 17.40 47.81 6.42
C PHE A 169 17.21 46.35 6.83
N LYS A 170 16.84 45.48 5.88
CA LYS A 170 16.64 44.04 6.12
C LYS A 170 17.94 43.22 6.20
N SER A 171 19.12 43.84 6.03
CA SER A 171 20.41 43.18 6.22
C SER A 171 21.53 44.16 6.55
N TYR A 172 22.55 43.68 7.27
CA TYR A 172 23.77 44.44 7.58
C TYR A 172 24.54 44.89 6.32
N GLN A 173 24.44 44.12 5.23
CA GLN A 173 25.12 44.41 3.98
C GLN A 173 24.49 45.60 3.25
N ALA A 174 23.16 45.72 3.28
CA ALA A 174 22.44 46.89 2.78
C ALA A 174 22.70 48.13 3.64
N LEU A 175 22.71 47.98 4.97
CA LEU A 175 23.12 49.05 5.89
C LEU A 175 24.56 49.51 5.61
N GLY A 176 25.50 48.60 5.36
CA GLY A 176 26.89 48.92 5.04
C GLY A 176 27.04 49.80 3.78
N GLY A 177 26.36 49.42 2.69
CA GLY A 177 26.31 50.25 1.47
C GLY A 177 25.67 51.62 1.70
N HIS A 178 24.65 51.68 2.54
CA HIS A 178 24.00 52.95 2.90
C HIS A 178 24.87 53.85 3.79
N ARG A 179 25.60 53.31 4.78
CA ARG A 179 26.53 54.09 5.64
C ARG A 179 27.67 54.73 4.81
N ALA A 180 28.08 54.10 3.72
CA ALA A 180 29.03 54.70 2.77
C ALA A 180 28.47 55.95 2.05
N SER A 181 27.14 56.09 1.92
CA SER A 181 26.50 57.27 1.31
C SER A 181 26.62 58.51 2.21
N HIS A 182 26.44 58.35 3.52
CA HIS A 182 26.57 59.45 4.50
C HIS A 182 27.98 60.03 4.54
N LYS A 183 29.00 59.17 4.43
CA LYS A 183 30.41 59.57 4.41
C LYS A 183 30.80 60.40 3.16
N LYS A 184 29.89 60.56 2.19
CA LYS A 184 30.05 61.43 1.01
C LYS A 184 29.21 62.71 1.06
N LYS A 185 28.47 62.97 2.16
CA LYS A 185 27.65 64.17 2.36
C LYS A 185 28.05 65.06 3.54
N ILE A 186 28.97 64.61 4.40
CA ILE A 186 29.49 65.39 5.55
C ILE A 186 30.58 66.41 5.12
N ALA A 187 30.79 66.59 3.81
CA ALA A 187 31.78 67.52 3.26
C ALA A 187 31.20 68.91 2.89
N GLU A 188 29.88 69.10 2.95
CA GLU A 188 29.20 70.33 2.54
C GLU A 188 28.09 70.71 3.54
N THR A 189 27.82 72.02 3.65
CA THR A 189 26.73 72.65 4.44
C THR A 189 26.77 72.48 5.97
N ASP A 190 27.59 73.30 6.63
CA ASP A 190 27.50 73.65 8.05
C ASP A 190 27.25 75.16 8.21
N GLN A 191 26.00 75.62 8.06
CA GLN A 191 25.56 77.01 8.28
C GLN A 191 24.06 77.10 8.64
N LEU A 192 23.74 77.80 9.73
CA LEU A 192 22.56 78.68 9.99
C LEU A 192 21.11 78.13 9.75
N GLY A 193 20.08 78.35 10.59
CA GLY A 193 19.97 79.01 11.91
C GLY A 193 18.49 79.37 12.27
N SER A 194 18.18 79.44 13.57
CA SER A 194 17.05 80.17 14.24
C SER A 194 15.54 79.92 13.92
N ASP A 195 14.80 79.67 15.01
CA ASP A 195 13.49 80.25 15.45
C ASP A 195 12.08 79.77 14.95
N GLU A 196 11.31 79.25 15.94
CA GLU A 196 9.91 79.57 16.36
C GLU A 196 8.73 79.63 15.33
N LEU A 197 7.42 79.44 15.66
CA LEU A 197 6.65 79.55 16.92
C LEU A 197 5.26 78.87 16.79
N LYS A 198 4.81 78.04 17.78
CA LYS A 198 3.51 78.15 18.54
C LYS A 198 2.91 76.85 19.14
N LYS A 199 2.86 76.80 20.48
CA LYS A 199 1.70 76.50 21.39
C LYS A 199 0.81 75.27 21.05
N LYS A 200 0.70 74.19 21.85
CA LYS A 200 0.41 74.03 23.31
C LYS A 200 1.04 72.69 23.83
N LYS A 201 0.93 72.18 25.08
CA LYS A 201 0.17 72.51 26.31
C LYS A 201 1.06 72.45 27.59
N LYS A 202 0.80 71.53 28.55
CA LYS A 202 1.53 71.26 29.83
C LYS A 202 1.27 69.78 30.24
N LYS A 203 2.27 68.99 30.72
CA LYS A 203 2.84 68.86 32.10
C LYS A 203 1.83 68.37 33.17
N SER A 204 2.17 67.52 34.16
CA SER A 204 3.41 66.75 34.51
C SER A 204 3.13 65.69 35.61
N THR A 205 4.09 64.80 35.92
CA THR A 205 4.02 63.65 36.87
C THR A 205 4.77 63.87 38.21
N SER A 206 4.58 63.00 39.23
CA SER A 206 5.62 62.57 40.22
C SER A 206 5.16 61.56 41.31
N SER A 207 6.16 60.93 41.97
CA SER A 207 6.21 60.25 43.29
C SER A 207 5.32 59.03 43.62
N HIS A 208 5.91 57.83 43.70
CA HIS A 208 5.29 56.54 44.11
C HIS A 208 6.36 55.55 44.70
N HIS A 209 5.99 54.43 45.37
CA HIS A 209 6.81 53.71 46.39
C HIS A 209 7.30 52.30 46.01
N GLU A 210 8.50 51.86 46.41
CA GLU A 210 9.10 50.58 45.93
C GLU A 210 8.96 49.35 46.88
N CYS A 211 8.86 48.14 46.31
CA CYS A 211 8.86 46.87 47.05
C CYS A 211 10.27 46.23 47.13
N PRO A 212 10.81 45.95 48.34
CA PRO A 212 12.21 45.55 48.53
C PRO A 212 12.56 44.11 48.13
N ILE A 213 11.62 43.32 47.59
CA ILE A 213 11.86 41.93 47.14
C ILE A 213 11.87 41.82 45.60
N CYS A 214 11.18 42.71 44.89
CA CYS A 214 11.04 42.65 43.43
C CYS A 214 11.28 43.98 42.68
N ALA A 215 11.73 45.03 43.38
CA ALA A 215 12.10 46.35 42.84
C ALA A 215 11.03 47.05 41.97
N LYS A 216 9.75 46.68 42.16
CA LYS A 216 8.62 47.36 41.51
C LYS A 216 8.20 48.60 42.31
N VAL A 217 7.83 49.67 41.60
CA VAL A 217 7.35 50.95 42.16
C VAL A 217 5.81 51.04 42.03
N PHE A 218 5.13 51.38 43.13
CA PHE A 218 3.69 51.21 43.38
C PHE A 218 2.97 52.51 43.75
N THR A 219 1.76 52.67 43.24
CA THR A 219 1.05 53.97 43.19
C THR A 219 0.41 54.42 44.51
N SER A 220 0.60 53.69 45.61
CA SER A 220 0.40 54.18 46.99
C SER A 220 1.00 53.16 47.98
N GLY A 221 1.20 53.56 49.24
CA GLY A 221 1.57 52.62 50.31
C GLY A 221 0.53 51.51 50.57
N GLN A 222 -0.74 51.73 50.21
CA GLN A 222 -1.79 50.71 50.34
C GLN A 222 -1.66 49.61 49.27
N ALA A 223 -1.13 49.92 48.09
CA ALA A 223 -0.88 48.93 47.04
C ALA A 223 0.29 47.99 47.36
N LEU A 224 1.14 48.32 48.35
CA LEU A 224 2.27 47.49 48.79
C LEU A 224 1.87 46.40 49.79
N GLY A 225 0.72 46.54 50.46
CA GLY A 225 0.37 45.78 51.66
C GLY A 225 -0.44 44.50 51.45
N VAL A 226 -0.76 44.12 50.20
CA VAL A 226 -1.73 43.05 49.90
C VAL A 226 -1.07 41.77 49.36
N GLU A 227 0.21 41.81 48.98
CA GLU A 227 0.93 40.69 48.34
C GLU A 227 2.10 40.14 49.19
N LEU A 228 2.09 40.41 50.50
CA LEU A 228 3.02 39.82 51.49
C LEU A 228 2.24 39.32 52.73
N PHE A 229 2.18 37.98 52.86
CA PHE A 229 1.59 37.16 53.94
C PHE A 229 2.16 37.46 55.37
N PRO A 230 1.64 36.89 56.50
CA PRO A 230 0.62 35.82 56.69
C PRO A 230 -0.42 36.06 57.83
N LYS A 231 -1.16 34.97 58.20
CA LYS A 231 -1.80 34.61 59.50
C LYS A 231 -3.33 34.74 59.62
N SER A 232 -4.05 33.99 60.48
CA SER A 232 -4.06 32.54 60.86
C SER A 232 -4.99 32.32 62.07
N GLN A 233 -5.76 31.22 62.08
CA GLN A 233 -6.45 30.60 63.26
C GLN A 233 -7.50 31.42 64.05
N ARG A 234 -8.77 30.99 63.96
CA ARG A 234 -9.69 30.49 65.04
C ARG A 234 -11.16 30.77 64.68
N GLU A 235 -12.20 30.11 65.20
CA GLU A 235 -12.50 28.76 65.76
C GLU A 235 -13.98 28.80 66.24
N ILE A 236 -14.61 27.68 66.68
CA ILE A 236 -15.92 27.63 67.41
C ILE A 236 -17.16 28.00 66.56
N THR A 237 -18.27 27.24 66.42
CA THR A 237 -18.76 25.89 66.84
C THR A 237 -19.93 25.49 65.91
N GLY A 238 -20.34 24.22 65.72
CA GLY A 238 -19.84 22.93 66.23
C GLY A 238 -20.93 21.83 66.24
N ASN A 239 -20.53 20.55 66.44
CA ASN A 239 -21.35 19.34 66.73
C ASN A 239 -22.38 18.86 65.66
N PHE A 240 -22.70 17.57 65.48
CA PHE A 240 -22.21 16.24 65.93
C PHE A 240 -22.18 15.31 64.67
N GLY A 241 -21.57 14.12 64.60
CA GLY A 241 -20.74 13.31 65.52
C GLY A 241 -20.50 11.91 64.91
N TYR A 242 -19.47 11.17 65.36
CA TYR A 242 -19.19 9.78 64.93
C TYR A 242 -20.04 8.75 65.71
N PRO A 243 -20.13 7.48 65.27
CA PRO A 243 -19.18 6.49 65.80
C PRO A 243 -18.56 5.53 64.75
N LEU A 244 -17.52 4.82 65.20
CA LEU A 244 -16.84 3.71 64.50
C LEU A 244 -17.54 2.37 64.80
N THR A 245 -17.47 1.40 63.87
CA THR A 245 -17.36 -0.04 64.20
C THR A 245 -16.95 -0.88 62.99
N GLY A 246 -15.95 -1.76 63.15
CA GLY A 246 -15.95 -3.10 62.55
C GLY A 246 -16.63 -4.11 63.50
N PRO A 247 -16.55 -5.45 63.31
CA PRO A 247 -15.48 -6.15 62.56
C PRO A 247 -15.87 -7.43 61.76
N SER A 248 -14.90 -7.96 61.01
CA SER A 248 -14.49 -9.38 60.86
C SER A 248 -15.48 -10.55 60.57
N ILE A 249 -15.02 -11.46 59.68
CA ILE A 249 -15.26 -12.94 59.63
C ILE A 249 -16.65 -13.45 59.17
N SER A 250 -16.70 -14.12 58.00
CA SER A 250 -16.98 -15.59 57.89
C SER A 250 -17.18 -16.11 56.46
N GLU A 251 -16.30 -17.00 56.01
CA GLU A 251 -16.69 -18.28 55.38
C GLU A 251 -17.07 -19.27 56.53
N PRO A 252 -17.75 -20.44 56.35
CA PRO A 252 -17.67 -21.33 55.17
C PRO A 252 -18.92 -22.22 54.84
N SER A 253 -18.69 -23.22 53.97
CA SER A 253 -19.49 -24.45 53.70
C SER A 253 -20.77 -24.29 52.86
N ARG A 254 -21.13 -25.17 51.89
CA ARG A 254 -20.85 -26.60 51.58
C ARG A 254 -21.79 -27.63 52.24
N TYR A 255 -22.94 -27.87 51.60
CA TYR A 255 -23.84 -29.04 51.72
C TYR A 255 -24.54 -29.22 50.35
N LYS A 256 -24.98 -30.39 49.86
CA LYS A 256 -24.56 -31.81 49.95
C LYS A 256 -25.52 -32.63 49.07
N ASP A 257 -25.10 -33.76 48.51
CA ASP A 257 -25.96 -34.64 47.69
C ASP A 257 -27.06 -35.36 48.50
N PRO A 258 -28.01 -36.02 47.81
CA PRO A 258 -28.12 -37.45 48.10
C PRO A 258 -28.12 -38.39 46.87
N LEU A 259 -27.58 -39.58 47.13
CA LEU A 259 -27.59 -40.82 46.34
C LEU A 259 -29.02 -41.44 46.31
N VAL A 260 -29.40 -42.50 45.57
CA VAL A 260 -28.69 -43.51 44.74
C VAL A 260 -29.66 -44.23 43.76
N SER A 261 -29.12 -45.16 42.95
CA SER A 261 -29.77 -46.23 42.13
C SER A 261 -30.15 -45.88 40.67
N GLY A 262 -30.05 -46.81 39.70
CA GLY A 262 -29.43 -48.15 39.71
C GLY A 262 -30.06 -49.13 38.71
N PHE A 263 -29.26 -50.04 38.11
CA PHE A 263 -29.66 -51.13 37.18
C PHE A 263 -30.24 -50.66 35.81
N GLU A 264 -30.09 -51.37 34.67
CA GLU A 264 -29.27 -52.55 34.31
C GLU A 264 -28.90 -52.52 32.80
N MET A 265 -28.02 -53.43 32.35
CA MET A 265 -27.64 -53.64 30.94
C MET A 265 -28.66 -54.49 30.15
N SER A 266 -28.92 -54.16 28.87
CA SER A 266 -29.17 -55.20 27.86
C SER A 266 -28.94 -54.73 26.40
N ASN A 267 -28.31 -55.60 25.61
CA ASN A 267 -28.19 -55.55 24.15
C ASN A 267 -28.12 -57.00 23.65
N PRO A 268 -28.97 -57.42 22.69
CA PRO A 268 -28.41 -58.25 21.62
C PRO A 268 -29.07 -58.12 20.22
N ARG A 269 -28.22 -57.84 19.22
CA ARG A 269 -28.00 -58.61 17.96
C ARG A 269 -29.15 -58.92 16.96
N GLN A 270 -28.90 -58.46 15.72
CA GLN A 270 -28.87 -59.22 14.42
C GLN A 270 -30.09 -59.99 13.85
N ARG A 271 -30.45 -59.65 12.60
CA ARG A 271 -30.61 -60.51 11.37
C ARG A 271 -30.83 -59.56 10.16
N LYS A 272 -30.36 -59.73 8.90
CA LYS A 272 -30.12 -60.83 7.92
C LYS A 272 -31.31 -61.16 6.97
N GLY A 273 -31.03 -61.14 5.64
CA GLY A 273 -31.93 -61.38 4.48
C GLY A 273 -31.89 -60.17 3.51
N GLU A 274 -31.57 -60.21 2.20
CA GLU A 274 -31.95 -61.07 1.04
C GLU A 274 -33.36 -60.73 0.46
N ALA A 275 -33.64 -60.69 -0.86
CA ALA A 275 -32.82 -60.58 -2.09
C ALA A 275 -33.71 -60.29 -3.35
N MET A 276 -33.10 -59.79 -4.45
CA MET A 276 -33.53 -59.85 -5.89
C MET A 276 -34.99 -59.52 -6.36
N MET A 277 -35.15 -58.62 -7.35
CA MET A 277 -35.51 -58.95 -8.77
C MET A 277 -35.89 -57.72 -9.63
N ASN A 278 -35.65 -57.81 -10.95
CA ASN A 278 -36.21 -56.93 -12.01
C ASN A 278 -37.56 -57.48 -12.52
N PRO A 279 -38.35 -56.67 -13.26
CA PRO A 279 -38.46 -56.95 -14.71
C PRO A 279 -38.54 -55.72 -15.63
N THR A 280 -38.10 -55.91 -16.88
CA THR A 280 -38.26 -54.96 -18.00
C THR A 280 -39.52 -55.23 -18.81
N ILE A 281 -40.21 -54.18 -19.27
CA ILE A 281 -41.08 -54.22 -20.48
C ILE A 281 -40.78 -52.97 -21.33
N SER A 282 -40.81 -53.11 -22.67
CA SER A 282 -40.61 -52.01 -23.63
C SER A 282 -41.79 -51.86 -24.58
N TRP A 283 -41.92 -50.68 -25.18
CA TRP A 283 -42.65 -50.48 -26.44
C TRP A 283 -41.80 -49.66 -27.41
N ARG A 284 -42.04 -49.83 -28.72
CA ARG A 284 -41.23 -49.29 -29.83
C ARG A 284 -42.10 -48.51 -30.82
N PHE A 285 -41.41 -47.76 -31.69
CA PHE A 285 -41.88 -47.14 -32.94
C PHE A 285 -42.75 -45.88 -32.76
N ALA A 286 -42.81 -44.95 -33.72
CA ALA A 286 -42.29 -44.99 -35.09
C ALA A 286 -41.52 -43.71 -35.50
N SER A 287 -40.75 -43.82 -36.58
CA SER A 287 -39.99 -42.71 -37.19
C SER A 287 -40.77 -42.00 -38.30
N SER A 288 -40.46 -40.74 -38.55
CA SER A 288 -40.62 -40.10 -39.87
C SER A 288 -39.45 -39.14 -40.14
N THR A 289 -39.20 -38.85 -41.42
CA THR A 289 -38.03 -38.10 -41.92
C THR A 289 -38.47 -37.02 -42.93
N SER A 290 -37.51 -36.23 -43.44
CA SER A 290 -37.64 -35.23 -44.54
C SER A 290 -37.96 -33.77 -44.11
N LEU A 291 -37.35 -32.70 -44.65
CA LEU A 291 -36.09 -32.53 -45.43
C LEU A 291 -35.61 -31.05 -45.35
N LEU A 292 -34.30 -30.85 -45.57
CA LEU A 292 -33.57 -29.65 -46.06
C LEU A 292 -34.22 -28.24 -46.05
N SER A 293 -33.48 -27.27 -45.46
CA SER A 293 -33.12 -25.97 -46.12
C SER A 293 -31.95 -25.28 -45.39
N ILE A 294 -31.17 -24.46 -46.12
CA ILE A 294 -29.98 -23.73 -45.61
C ILE A 294 -30.10 -22.21 -45.93
N PRO A 295 -29.18 -21.30 -45.57
CA PRO A 295 -29.51 -20.21 -44.64
C PRO A 295 -29.55 -18.81 -45.30
N ARG A 296 -29.96 -17.80 -44.52
CA ARG A 296 -29.67 -16.38 -44.81
C ARG A 296 -29.32 -15.58 -43.56
N THR A 297 -28.22 -14.83 -43.65
CA THR A 297 -27.86 -13.72 -42.76
C THR A 297 -28.69 -12.47 -43.06
N PRO A 298 -28.68 -11.47 -42.17
CA PRO A 298 -28.30 -10.14 -42.63
C PRO A 298 -27.18 -9.48 -41.80
N LYS A 299 -26.62 -8.39 -42.33
CA LYS A 299 -25.64 -7.51 -41.68
C LYS A 299 -26.27 -6.12 -41.41
N SER A 300 -25.50 -5.30 -40.71
CA SER A 300 -25.42 -3.83 -40.85
C SER A 300 -26.19 -2.95 -39.87
N ALA A 301 -25.39 -2.34 -38.99
CA ALA A 301 -25.45 -0.99 -38.44
C ALA A 301 -26.46 0.03 -39.03
N PHE A 302 -26.89 0.95 -38.14
CA PHE A 302 -27.39 2.27 -38.51
C PHE A 302 -26.77 3.39 -37.66
N ILE A 303 -26.79 4.60 -38.21
CA ILE A 303 -26.11 5.81 -37.70
C ILE A 303 -27.04 6.60 -36.79
N PHE A 304 -26.52 7.20 -35.72
CA PHE A 304 -27.25 8.14 -34.88
C PHE A 304 -27.04 9.59 -35.33
N ALA A 305 -28.12 10.36 -35.43
CA ALA A 305 -28.10 11.81 -35.65
C ALA A 305 -29.11 12.47 -34.69
N MET A 306 -28.76 13.62 -34.11
CA MET A 306 -29.59 14.30 -33.10
C MET A 306 -30.39 15.47 -33.67
N THR A 307 -31.64 15.59 -33.23
CA THR A 307 -32.42 16.85 -33.14
C THR A 307 -33.27 16.84 -31.87
N PHE A 308 -33.82 18.00 -31.48
CA PHE A 308 -34.24 18.34 -30.12
C PHE A 308 -35.75 18.66 -30.01
N SER A 309 -36.27 18.69 -28.76
CA SER A 309 -37.58 19.27 -28.36
C SER A 309 -38.86 18.49 -28.75
N SER A 310 -39.97 18.50 -27.98
CA SER A 310 -40.22 19.06 -26.64
C SER A 310 -41.49 18.51 -25.98
N SER A 311 -41.44 18.30 -24.65
CA SER A 311 -42.53 18.40 -23.65
C SER A 311 -43.96 17.90 -23.96
N SER A 312 -44.42 16.90 -23.20
CA SER A 312 -45.71 16.95 -22.49
C SER A 312 -45.72 15.95 -21.32
N SER A 313 -46.59 16.18 -20.33
CA SER A 313 -46.52 15.54 -19.01
C SER A 313 -47.52 14.38 -18.81
N SER A 314 -47.05 13.25 -18.31
CA SER A 314 -47.88 12.25 -17.64
C SER A 314 -47.10 11.56 -16.51
N SER A 315 -47.85 11.15 -15.48
CA SER A 315 -47.39 10.59 -14.19
C SER A 315 -46.17 9.66 -14.26
N SER A 316 -45.09 10.06 -13.60
CA SER A 316 -43.94 9.20 -13.31
C SER A 316 -44.29 8.15 -12.25
N VAL A 317 -44.42 6.89 -12.67
CA VAL A 317 -44.11 5.77 -11.77
C VAL A 317 -42.59 5.66 -11.75
N GLU A 318 -41.98 6.09 -10.65
CA GLU A 318 -40.53 6.03 -10.47
C GLU A 318 -40.06 4.57 -10.45
N ASN A 319 -38.97 4.31 -11.18
CA ASN A 319 -38.38 2.98 -11.31
C ASN A 319 -37.15 2.92 -10.39
N PRO A 320 -37.26 2.33 -9.18
CA PRO A 320 -36.43 2.69 -8.03
C PRO A 320 -34.93 2.39 -8.19
N ASN A 321 -34.56 1.51 -9.12
CA ASN A 321 -33.16 1.09 -9.30
C ASN A 321 -32.27 2.15 -9.98
N LYS A 322 -32.82 3.25 -10.49
CA LYS A 322 -32.04 4.21 -11.30
C LYS A 322 -31.38 5.35 -10.51
N ASP A 323 -32.01 5.85 -9.46
CA ASP A 323 -31.42 6.92 -8.63
C ASP A 323 -30.33 6.40 -7.69
N ASP A 324 -30.52 5.20 -7.11
CA ASP A 324 -29.61 4.68 -6.08
C ASP A 324 -28.19 4.37 -6.63
N SER A 325 -28.11 3.88 -7.87
CA SER A 325 -26.84 3.70 -8.59
C SER A 325 -26.14 5.03 -8.90
N SER A 326 -26.90 6.10 -9.18
CA SER A 326 -26.35 7.45 -9.35
C SER A 326 -25.81 8.00 -8.03
N SER A 327 -26.55 7.79 -6.92
CA SER A 327 -26.14 8.20 -5.57
C SER A 327 -24.84 7.50 -5.12
N SER A 328 -24.76 6.19 -5.38
CA SER A 328 -23.61 5.36 -5.03
C SER A 328 -22.36 5.77 -5.80
N LEU A 329 -22.49 6.07 -7.10
CA LEU A 329 -21.38 6.57 -7.91
C LEU A 329 -20.89 7.95 -7.43
N GLU A 330 -21.79 8.88 -7.12
CA GLU A 330 -21.41 10.20 -6.59
C GLU A 330 -20.65 10.07 -5.26
N LEU A 331 -21.11 9.21 -4.35
CA LEU A 331 -20.47 8.96 -3.06
C LEU A 331 -19.04 8.41 -3.24
N VAL A 332 -18.82 7.48 -4.18
CA VAL A 332 -17.51 6.91 -4.49
C VAL A 332 -16.56 7.93 -5.13
N LEU A 333 -17.04 8.72 -6.10
CA LEU A 333 -16.26 9.80 -6.71
C LEU A 333 -15.89 10.88 -5.67
N LYS A 334 -16.80 11.18 -4.74
CA LYS A 334 -16.57 12.08 -3.60
C LYS A 334 -15.54 11.50 -2.62
N TYR A 335 -15.64 10.23 -2.23
CA TYR A 335 -14.64 9.56 -1.39
C TYR A 335 -13.25 9.59 -2.04
N HIS A 336 -13.16 9.26 -3.33
CA HIS A 336 -11.89 9.26 -4.03
C HIS A 336 -11.25 10.65 -4.01
N ASN A 337 -11.99 11.70 -4.38
CA ASN A 337 -11.48 13.07 -4.36
C ASN A 337 -11.17 13.60 -2.96
N GLN A 338 -11.98 13.28 -1.94
CA GLN A 338 -11.72 13.68 -0.55
C GLN A 338 -10.47 13.00 0.04
N THR A 339 -10.15 11.79 -0.40
CA THR A 339 -8.99 11.01 0.09
C THR A 339 -7.71 11.19 -0.73
N LYS A 340 -7.66 12.18 -1.64
CA LYS A 340 -6.43 12.54 -2.35
C LYS A 340 -5.40 13.17 -1.40
N HIS A 341 -4.12 12.99 -1.67
CA HIS A 341 -3.08 13.88 -1.13
C HIS A 341 -2.81 15.02 -2.13
N SER A 342 -2.58 16.23 -1.62
CA SER A 342 -2.25 17.40 -2.42
C SER A 342 -0.97 18.08 -1.92
N LEU A 343 -0.36 18.93 -2.74
CA LEU A 343 0.79 19.76 -2.34
C LEU A 343 0.45 20.78 -1.23
N ASN A 344 -0.84 20.98 -0.93
CA ASN A 344 -1.34 21.86 0.14
C ASN A 344 -1.69 21.10 1.43
N GLY A 345 -1.65 19.76 1.41
CA GLY A 345 -2.04 18.92 2.54
C GLY A 345 -2.39 17.50 2.13
N TYR A 346 -2.07 16.55 3.02
CA TYR A 346 -2.43 15.14 2.90
C TYR A 346 -3.93 14.91 3.18
N ALA A 347 -4.46 13.77 2.73
CA ALA A 347 -5.77 13.27 3.15
C ALA A 347 -5.91 13.21 4.68
N ARG A 348 -7.13 13.30 5.20
CA ARG A 348 -7.40 13.43 6.65
C ARG A 348 -7.07 12.15 7.41
N GLY A 349 -5.88 12.14 8.01
CA GLY A 349 -5.43 11.14 9.00
C GLY A 349 -5.73 11.56 10.45
N PRO A 350 -5.39 10.71 11.44
CA PRO A 350 -5.35 11.11 12.84
C PRO A 350 -4.33 12.25 13.08
N ARG A 351 -4.48 13.00 14.19
CA ARG A 351 -3.56 14.11 14.53
C ARG A 351 -2.22 13.67 15.15
N GLY A 352 -2.02 12.37 15.30
CA GLY A 352 -0.88 11.71 15.91
C GLY A 352 -1.20 10.21 16.04
N LEU A 353 -0.17 9.37 16.19
CA LEU A 353 -0.35 7.92 16.30
C LEU A 353 -0.39 7.50 17.77
N ASP A 354 -1.50 6.88 18.16
CA ASP A 354 -1.73 6.35 19.51
C ASP A 354 -1.21 4.91 19.59
N TRP A 355 0.11 4.77 19.81
CA TRP A 355 0.80 3.48 19.85
C TRP A 355 0.31 2.57 20.98
N ALA A 356 -0.08 3.14 22.13
CA ALA A 356 -0.65 2.38 23.27
C ALA A 356 -2.01 1.75 22.96
N ASN A 357 -2.62 2.13 21.84
CA ASN A 357 -3.90 1.66 21.32
C ASN A 357 -3.78 1.10 19.88
N GLN A 358 -2.56 0.81 19.41
CA GLN A 358 -2.34 0.23 18.09
C GLN A 358 -3.12 -1.10 17.95
N PRO A 359 -3.92 -1.27 16.89
CA PRO A 359 -4.77 -2.45 16.75
C PRO A 359 -3.92 -3.72 16.59
N ASN A 360 -4.30 -4.76 17.33
CA ASN A 360 -3.69 -6.08 17.24
C ASN A 360 -3.70 -6.59 15.78
N PRO A 361 -2.55 -6.93 15.17
CA PRO A 361 -2.46 -7.38 13.77
C PRO A 361 -2.93 -8.85 13.56
N PHE A 362 -3.57 -9.44 14.57
CA PHE A 362 -4.09 -10.81 14.56
C PHE A 362 -5.53 -10.84 15.09
N ARG A 363 -6.48 -11.24 14.24
CA ARG A 363 -7.78 -11.74 14.69
C ARG A 363 -7.60 -13.15 15.26
N ARG A 364 -8.37 -13.47 16.28
CA ARG A 364 -8.54 -14.77 16.92
C ARG A 364 -10.01 -14.94 17.27
N TYR A 365 -10.59 -16.08 16.93
CA TYR A 365 -11.94 -16.47 17.34
C TYR A 365 -11.87 -17.30 18.63
N LEU A 366 -11.89 -16.60 19.76
CA LEU A 366 -11.74 -17.15 21.11
C LEU A 366 -12.81 -18.22 21.39
N SER A 367 -12.36 -19.42 21.76
CA SER A 367 -13.17 -20.64 21.95
C SER A 367 -13.60 -21.40 20.68
N ALA A 368 -13.16 -21.00 19.49
CA ALA A 368 -13.24 -21.87 18.30
C ALA A 368 -12.26 -23.06 18.44
N PRO A 369 -12.62 -24.29 18.01
CA PRO A 369 -11.68 -25.41 17.95
C PRO A 369 -10.49 -25.10 17.03
N LEU A 370 -9.27 -25.22 17.56
CA LEU A 370 -8.04 -24.91 16.82
C LEU A 370 -7.44 -26.18 16.21
N LEU A 371 -7.32 -26.21 14.89
CA LEU A 371 -6.64 -27.26 14.12
C LEU A 371 -5.25 -26.74 13.70
N PRO A 372 -4.14 -27.29 14.21
CA PRO A 372 -2.81 -26.85 13.82
C PRO A 372 -2.50 -27.25 12.38
N LEU A 373 -1.90 -26.33 11.62
CA LEU A 373 -1.25 -26.66 10.36
C LEU A 373 0.21 -27.10 10.64
N GLN A 374 0.87 -27.65 9.64
CA GLN A 374 2.24 -28.15 9.75
C GLN A 374 3.23 -26.99 9.61
N HIS A 375 3.82 -26.57 10.74
CA HIS A 375 5.04 -25.77 10.68
C HIS A 375 6.13 -26.57 9.95
N PRO A 376 6.68 -26.09 8.82
CA PRO A 376 7.79 -26.78 8.17
C PRO A 376 9.05 -26.66 9.03
N ASN A 377 9.82 -27.75 9.12
CA ASN A 377 11.05 -27.79 9.90
C ASN A 377 12.11 -26.90 9.23
N HIS A 378 12.75 -26.02 10.00
CA HIS A 378 13.77 -25.10 9.48
C HIS A 378 14.97 -25.80 8.82
N ASP A 379 15.26 -27.05 9.20
CA ASP A 379 16.34 -27.86 8.65
C ASP A 379 15.89 -28.76 7.47
N ILE A 380 14.59 -28.75 7.13
CA ILE A 380 14.00 -29.55 6.05
C ILE A 380 12.94 -28.72 5.28
N ASP A 381 13.35 -27.57 4.76
CA ASP A 381 12.74 -27.04 3.53
C ASP A 381 13.12 -28.01 2.39
N ASP A 382 12.30 -29.05 2.19
CA ASP A 382 12.44 -29.97 1.03
C ASP A 382 11.94 -29.28 -0.25
N ASP A 383 12.74 -28.32 -0.65
CA ASP A 383 12.54 -27.45 -1.81
C ASP A 383 12.84 -28.17 -3.13
N SER A 384 13.21 -29.46 -3.07
CA SER A 384 13.47 -30.32 -4.24
C SER A 384 12.22 -30.52 -5.13
N ASP A 385 11.03 -30.34 -4.55
CA ASP A 385 9.72 -30.42 -5.22
C ASP A 385 9.04 -29.03 -5.33
N SER A 386 9.79 -27.93 -5.36
CA SER A 386 9.31 -26.62 -5.83
C SER A 386 9.91 -26.30 -7.21
N PRO A 387 9.09 -25.91 -8.21
CA PRO A 387 9.62 -25.41 -9.48
C PRO A 387 10.46 -24.13 -9.29
N LEU A 388 11.37 -23.87 -10.23
CA LEU A 388 12.05 -22.58 -10.32
C LEU A 388 11.01 -21.49 -10.63
N TYR A 389 11.17 -20.32 -10.02
CA TYR A 389 10.19 -19.22 -10.14
C TYR A 389 9.87 -18.87 -11.60
N SER A 390 10.88 -18.83 -12.48
CA SER A 390 10.68 -18.57 -13.91
C SER A 390 9.84 -19.64 -14.62
N THR A 391 9.98 -20.91 -14.24
CA THR A 391 9.31 -22.05 -14.92
C THR A 391 7.83 -22.17 -14.58
N LEU A 392 7.37 -21.55 -13.48
CA LEU A 392 5.95 -21.49 -13.10
C LEU A 392 5.10 -20.79 -14.17
N PHE A 393 5.69 -19.82 -14.87
CA PHE A 393 5.05 -19.07 -15.96
C PHE A 393 5.04 -19.86 -17.28
N ASP A 394 5.93 -20.83 -17.48
CA ASP A 394 5.91 -21.71 -18.64
C ASP A 394 4.86 -22.82 -18.52
N SER A 395 4.79 -23.48 -17.36
CA SER A 395 3.88 -24.59 -17.08
C SER A 395 3.69 -24.82 -15.58
N LEU A 396 2.44 -24.94 -15.14
CA LEU A 396 2.11 -25.42 -13.80
C LEU A 396 2.54 -26.89 -13.59
N PRO A 397 3.03 -27.26 -12.39
CA PRO A 397 3.30 -28.66 -12.03
C PRO A 397 2.01 -29.49 -11.96
N PRO A 398 2.11 -30.84 -11.89
CA PRO A 398 0.95 -31.71 -11.72
C PRO A 398 0.15 -31.37 -10.44
N PRO A 399 -1.20 -31.33 -10.47
CA PRO A 399 -2.01 -31.01 -9.31
C PRO A 399 -1.78 -31.98 -8.14
N LYS A 400 -1.39 -31.44 -6.98
CA LYS A 400 -1.23 -32.21 -5.74
C LYS A 400 -2.60 -32.47 -5.08
N PRO A 401 -2.78 -33.56 -4.32
CA PRO A 401 -4.05 -33.84 -3.64
C PRO A 401 -4.35 -32.83 -2.54
N ILE A 402 -5.63 -32.55 -2.27
CA ILE A 402 -6.04 -31.78 -1.09
C ILE A 402 -5.80 -32.64 0.17
N SER A 403 -5.01 -32.10 1.10
CA SER A 403 -4.55 -32.79 2.30
C SER A 403 -4.09 -31.77 3.35
N LEU A 404 -3.93 -32.19 4.61
CA LEU A 404 -3.34 -31.34 5.64
C LEU A 404 -2.00 -30.69 5.20
N PRO A 405 -1.00 -31.43 4.66
CA PRO A 405 0.23 -30.83 4.14
C PRO A 405 0.04 -29.77 3.06
N THR A 406 -0.85 -30.01 2.07
CA THR A 406 -1.02 -29.10 0.94
C THR A 406 -1.84 -27.86 1.28
N ILE A 407 -2.81 -27.96 2.20
CA ILE A 407 -3.48 -26.78 2.80
C ILE A 407 -2.50 -25.99 3.67
N SER A 408 -1.68 -26.67 4.48
CA SER A 408 -0.63 -26.05 5.30
C SER A 408 0.33 -25.23 4.44
N HIS A 409 0.83 -25.86 3.37
CA HIS A 409 1.73 -25.26 2.39
C HIS A 409 1.11 -24.03 1.72
N LEU A 410 -0.14 -24.13 1.23
CA LEU A 410 -0.83 -23.01 0.59
C LEU A 410 -0.87 -21.78 1.50
N PHE A 411 -1.28 -21.92 2.76
CA PHE A 411 -1.29 -20.81 3.72
C PHE A 411 0.13 -20.34 4.09
N TYR A 412 1.10 -21.25 4.24
CA TYR A 412 2.49 -20.94 4.58
C TYR A 412 3.20 -20.09 3.50
N HIS A 413 2.88 -20.33 2.24
CA HIS A 413 3.48 -19.63 1.09
C HIS A 413 2.66 -18.44 0.55
N SER A 414 1.57 -18.04 1.21
CA SER A 414 0.70 -16.93 0.78
C SER A 414 0.40 -15.87 1.87
N LEU A 415 -0.06 -16.29 3.04
CA LEU A 415 -0.67 -15.41 4.06
C LEU A 415 -0.02 -15.54 5.46
N ALA A 416 0.77 -16.59 5.68
CA ALA A 416 1.48 -16.83 6.94
C ALA A 416 2.53 -15.75 7.25
N LEU A 417 3.06 -15.80 8.47
CA LEU A 417 4.25 -15.04 8.85
C LEU A 417 5.44 -15.47 7.98
N SER A 418 6.18 -14.50 7.46
CA SER A 418 7.39 -14.69 6.64
C SER A 418 8.68 -14.50 7.43
N ALA A 419 8.65 -13.64 8.46
CA ALA A 419 9.66 -13.46 9.49
C ALA A 419 9.09 -12.60 10.63
N TRP A 420 9.79 -12.52 11.75
CA TRP A 420 9.69 -11.35 12.64
C TRP A 420 10.90 -10.43 12.43
N LYS A 421 10.74 -9.16 12.76
CA LYS A 421 11.80 -8.16 12.77
C LYS A 421 11.90 -7.55 14.16
N THR A 422 13.10 -7.23 14.61
CA THR A 422 13.32 -6.59 15.91
C THR A 422 14.44 -5.56 15.86
N THR A 423 14.27 -4.47 16.62
CA THR A 423 15.30 -3.46 16.89
C THR A 423 15.06 -2.84 18.27
N GLY A 424 16.10 -2.76 19.10
CA GLY A 424 15.96 -2.35 20.51
C GLY A 424 14.97 -3.25 21.25
N SER A 425 13.94 -2.67 21.85
CA SER A 425 12.83 -3.36 22.52
C SER A 425 11.66 -3.71 21.58
N SER A 426 11.61 -3.16 20.37
CA SER A 426 10.47 -3.27 19.46
C SER A 426 10.57 -4.47 18.54
N THR A 427 9.51 -5.29 18.47
CA THR A 427 9.45 -6.50 17.64
C THR A 427 8.11 -6.57 16.90
N TRP A 428 8.12 -6.78 15.58
CA TRP A 428 6.92 -6.82 14.74
C TRP A 428 6.92 -8.00 13.75
N PRO A 429 5.75 -8.56 13.44
CA PRO A 429 5.60 -9.63 12.46
C PRO A 429 5.63 -9.08 11.04
N LEU A 430 6.11 -9.87 10.08
CA LEU A 430 5.90 -9.65 8.64
C LEU A 430 5.11 -10.84 8.08
N ARG A 431 4.06 -10.63 7.28
CA ARG A 431 3.39 -11.70 6.50
C ARG A 431 4.10 -11.95 5.15
N VAL A 432 3.70 -12.98 4.40
CA VAL A 432 4.21 -13.25 3.04
C VAL A 432 3.71 -12.21 2.05
N ASN A 433 2.41 -11.92 2.05
CA ASN A 433 1.87 -10.73 1.40
C ASN A 433 2.35 -9.44 2.12
N PRO A 434 2.70 -8.38 1.38
CA PRO A 434 2.96 -7.06 1.96
C PRO A 434 1.68 -6.45 2.52
N SER A 435 1.83 -5.39 3.32
CA SER A 435 0.70 -4.63 3.83
C SER A 435 1.07 -3.16 4.06
N SER A 436 0.10 -2.28 3.85
CA SER A 436 0.24 -0.84 4.07
C SER A 436 0.58 -0.54 5.53
N GLY A 437 1.75 0.08 5.75
CA GLY A 437 2.26 0.34 7.10
C GLY A 437 2.50 -0.92 7.97
N ASN A 438 2.44 -2.13 7.40
CA ASN A 438 2.51 -3.41 8.10
C ASN A 438 1.36 -3.63 9.12
N LEU A 439 0.14 -3.21 8.77
CA LEU A 439 -1.04 -3.24 9.67
C LEU A 439 -1.93 -4.49 9.44
N HIS A 440 -1.83 -5.11 8.27
CA HIS A 440 -2.48 -6.36 7.88
C HIS A 440 -4.00 -6.37 8.15
N PRO A 441 -4.80 -5.53 7.47
CA PRO A 441 -6.26 -5.51 7.61
C PRO A 441 -6.92 -6.82 7.13
N THR A 442 -6.28 -7.53 6.20
CA THR A 442 -6.83 -8.72 5.55
C THR A 442 -6.73 -9.97 6.43
N GLU A 443 -7.86 -10.64 6.66
CA GLU A 443 -7.94 -12.00 7.22
C GLU A 443 -8.51 -12.97 6.16
N ALA A 444 -8.45 -14.27 6.44
CA ALA A 444 -8.82 -15.30 5.46
C ALA A 444 -9.56 -16.49 6.10
N TYR A 445 -10.42 -17.12 5.31
CA TYR A 445 -11.29 -18.21 5.72
C TYR A 445 -11.13 -19.39 4.77
N LEU A 446 -10.83 -20.59 5.30
CA LEU A 446 -10.94 -21.84 4.55
C LEU A 446 -12.36 -22.39 4.70
N ILE A 447 -13.06 -22.56 3.58
CA ILE A 447 -14.31 -23.33 3.50
C ILE A 447 -14.06 -24.55 2.64
N ALA A 448 -14.26 -25.75 3.18
CA ALA A 448 -13.78 -26.98 2.57
C ALA A 448 -14.71 -28.20 2.78
N PRO A 449 -14.63 -29.21 1.89
CA PRO A 449 -15.13 -30.55 2.16
C PRO A 449 -14.34 -31.22 3.33
N PRO A 450 -14.66 -32.46 3.74
CA PRO A 450 -13.79 -33.22 4.63
C PRO A 450 -12.37 -33.32 4.05
N ILE A 451 -11.35 -33.01 4.85
CA ILE A 451 -9.93 -33.09 4.45
C ILE A 451 -9.22 -34.11 5.35
N PRO A 452 -8.61 -35.18 4.78
CA PRO A 452 -7.92 -36.20 5.56
C PRO A 452 -6.88 -35.60 6.52
N SER A 453 -6.90 -36.11 7.76
CA SER A 453 -6.09 -35.65 8.90
C SER A 453 -6.32 -34.20 9.37
N LEU A 454 -7.29 -33.47 8.80
CA LEU A 454 -7.67 -32.11 9.24
C LEU A 454 -9.11 -32.07 9.76
N SER A 455 -10.10 -32.54 8.99
CA SER A 455 -11.50 -32.62 9.43
C SER A 455 -12.25 -33.77 8.75
N GLN A 456 -13.05 -34.51 9.52
CA GLN A 456 -13.92 -35.59 9.02
C GLN A 456 -15.27 -35.07 8.48
N SER A 457 -15.55 -33.78 8.59
CA SER A 457 -16.78 -33.13 8.11
C SER A 457 -16.44 -31.86 7.35
N ALA A 458 -17.31 -31.47 6.41
CA ALA A 458 -17.17 -30.19 5.73
C ALA A 458 -17.27 -29.03 6.75
N PHE A 459 -16.53 -27.95 6.53
CA PHE A 459 -16.33 -26.92 7.56
C PHE A 459 -15.99 -25.54 6.98
N VAL A 460 -16.28 -24.51 7.77
CA VAL A 460 -15.77 -23.13 7.65
C VAL A 460 -14.78 -22.91 8.78
N SER A 461 -13.63 -22.32 8.50
CA SER A 461 -12.61 -21.97 9.49
C SER A 461 -11.92 -20.66 9.17
N HIS A 462 -11.58 -19.88 10.20
CA HIS A 462 -10.74 -18.69 10.11
C HIS A 462 -9.27 -19.10 10.19
N TYR A 463 -8.41 -18.54 9.34
CA TYR A 463 -6.97 -18.79 9.39
C TYR A 463 -6.30 -17.85 10.38
N ALA A 464 -5.72 -18.40 11.45
CA ALA A 464 -4.94 -17.69 12.45
C ALA A 464 -3.44 -17.69 12.07
N PRO A 465 -2.88 -16.59 11.53
CA PRO A 465 -1.55 -16.61 10.94
C PRO A 465 -0.43 -16.60 11.99
N LYS A 466 -0.66 -16.09 13.21
CA LYS A 466 0.34 -16.11 14.29
C LYS A 466 0.64 -17.53 14.79
N GLU A 467 -0.38 -18.38 14.81
CA GLU A 467 -0.31 -19.77 15.27
C GLU A 467 -0.20 -20.76 14.10
N HIS A 468 -0.18 -20.29 12.85
CA HIS A 468 -0.29 -21.12 11.63
C HIS A 468 -1.33 -22.23 11.79
N SER A 469 -2.57 -21.84 12.09
CA SER A 469 -3.63 -22.76 12.51
C SER A 469 -4.98 -22.33 11.94
N LEU A 470 -5.95 -23.25 11.91
CA LEU A 470 -7.33 -23.01 11.48
C LEU A 470 -8.27 -23.05 12.70
N GLU A 471 -8.98 -21.96 12.94
CA GLU A 471 -10.04 -21.86 13.94
C GLU A 471 -11.36 -22.28 13.30
N VAL A 472 -11.84 -23.49 13.59
CA VAL A 472 -13.12 -23.99 13.05
C VAL A 472 -14.25 -23.11 13.55
N ARG A 473 -14.96 -22.47 12.63
CA ARG A 473 -16.06 -21.56 12.94
C ARG A 473 -17.40 -22.30 12.92
N ALA A 474 -17.64 -23.13 11.91
CA ALA A 474 -18.85 -23.95 11.80
C ALA A 474 -18.61 -25.22 10.98
N HIS A 475 -19.43 -26.24 11.19
CA HIS A 475 -19.57 -27.36 10.25
C HIS A 475 -20.70 -27.08 9.25
N ILE A 476 -20.52 -27.50 8.00
CA ILE A 476 -21.49 -27.27 6.90
C ILE A 476 -22.02 -28.62 6.37
N PRO A 477 -23.15 -28.65 5.65
CA PRO A 477 -23.67 -29.88 5.06
C PRO A 477 -22.64 -30.58 4.16
N SER A 478 -22.43 -31.88 4.36
CA SER A 478 -21.46 -32.67 3.59
C SER A 478 -21.76 -32.76 2.09
N SER A 479 -23.01 -32.51 1.70
CA SER A 479 -23.47 -32.37 0.32
C SER A 479 -23.12 -31.03 -0.34
N PHE A 480 -22.71 -30.00 0.40
CA PHE A 480 -22.50 -28.65 -0.14
C PHE A 480 -21.46 -28.62 -1.26
N PHE A 481 -20.30 -29.26 -1.07
CA PHE A 481 -19.28 -29.33 -2.12
C PHE A 481 -19.71 -30.23 -3.31
N PRO A 482 -20.11 -31.50 -3.11
CA PRO A 482 -20.57 -32.37 -4.21
C PRO A 482 -21.76 -31.85 -5.02
N ASN A 483 -22.62 -31.00 -4.45
CA ASN A 483 -23.77 -30.42 -5.15
C ASN A 483 -23.42 -29.24 -6.05
N PHE A 484 -22.33 -28.51 -5.77
CA PHE A 484 -22.14 -27.15 -6.26
C PHE A 484 -20.75 -26.82 -6.84
N PHE A 485 -19.72 -27.61 -6.55
CA PHE A 485 -18.33 -27.30 -6.90
C PHE A 485 -17.62 -28.50 -7.52
N PRO A 486 -16.52 -28.30 -8.30
CA PRO A 486 -15.75 -29.39 -8.89
C PRO A 486 -15.23 -30.39 -7.83
N GLU A 487 -15.04 -31.65 -8.23
CA GLU A 487 -14.27 -32.59 -7.40
C GLU A 487 -12.86 -32.04 -7.12
N ASN A 488 -12.34 -32.34 -5.92
CA ASN A 488 -11.04 -31.86 -5.45
C ASN A 488 -10.90 -30.32 -5.49
N SER A 489 -11.95 -29.58 -5.16
CA SER A 489 -11.91 -28.12 -4.97
C SER A 489 -12.28 -27.70 -3.54
N PHE A 490 -11.90 -26.47 -3.18
CA PHE A 490 -12.25 -25.80 -1.94
C PHE A 490 -12.30 -24.28 -2.15
N LEU A 491 -12.75 -23.53 -1.14
CA LEU A 491 -12.91 -22.08 -1.19
C LEU A 491 -12.01 -21.38 -0.18
N ILE A 492 -11.51 -20.21 -0.57
CA ILE A 492 -10.90 -19.23 0.34
C ILE A 492 -11.73 -17.95 0.32
N GLY A 493 -12.35 -17.63 1.45
CA GLY A 493 -12.97 -16.32 1.69
C GLY A 493 -11.93 -15.31 2.20
N ILE A 494 -12.08 -14.05 1.81
CA ILE A 494 -11.21 -12.94 2.25
C ILE A 494 -12.07 -11.84 2.87
N SER A 495 -11.63 -11.32 4.01
CA SER A 495 -12.25 -10.18 4.71
C SER A 495 -11.22 -9.11 5.09
N SER A 496 -11.68 -7.87 5.29
CA SER A 496 -10.85 -6.74 5.71
C SER A 496 -11.40 -6.07 6.96
N ILE A 497 -10.51 -5.83 7.94
CA ILE A 497 -10.78 -5.07 9.16
C ILE A 497 -10.29 -3.64 8.97
N PHE A 498 -11.15 -2.77 8.44
CA PHE A 498 -10.78 -1.41 8.04
C PHE A 498 -10.15 -0.58 9.16
N TRP A 499 -10.51 -0.85 10.43
CA TRP A 499 -9.92 -0.15 11.57
C TRP A 499 -8.40 -0.28 11.66
N ARG A 500 -7.81 -1.43 11.24
CA ARG A 500 -6.34 -1.62 11.29
C ARG A 500 -5.60 -0.55 10.51
N GLU A 501 -6.03 -0.28 9.28
CA GLU A 501 -5.51 0.80 8.44
C GLU A 501 -5.97 2.18 8.93
N ALA A 502 -7.24 2.31 9.35
CA ALA A 502 -7.84 3.61 9.71
C ALA A 502 -7.28 4.22 11.00
N TRP A 503 -6.78 3.40 11.93
CA TRP A 503 -6.00 3.84 13.10
C TRP A 503 -4.78 4.69 12.69
N LYS A 504 -4.13 4.37 11.56
CA LYS A 504 -2.95 5.09 11.06
C LYS A 504 -3.27 6.13 9.98
N TYR A 505 -4.09 5.75 9.01
CA TYR A 505 -4.24 6.47 7.74
C TYR A 505 -5.57 7.24 7.62
N GLY A 506 -6.44 7.15 8.63
CA GLY A 506 -7.74 7.82 8.66
C GLY A 506 -8.57 7.54 7.42
N GLU A 507 -9.14 8.60 6.82
CA GLU A 507 -10.09 8.47 5.70
C GLU A 507 -9.54 7.67 4.51
N ARG A 508 -8.23 7.70 4.24
CA ARG A 508 -7.63 7.03 3.06
C ARG A 508 -7.50 5.50 3.23
N ALA A 509 -7.69 4.96 4.44
CA ALA A 509 -7.50 3.56 4.79
C ALA A 509 -8.27 2.55 3.91
N PHE A 510 -9.46 2.89 3.41
CA PHE A 510 -10.23 2.01 2.52
C PHE A 510 -9.51 1.77 1.17
N ARG A 511 -8.65 2.71 0.72
CA ARG A 511 -7.77 2.46 -0.44
C ARG A 511 -6.73 1.37 -0.13
N TYR A 512 -6.11 1.47 1.04
CA TYR A 512 -5.01 0.60 1.47
C TYR A 512 -5.47 -0.85 1.74
N CYS A 513 -6.63 -1.04 2.40
CA CYS A 513 -7.23 -2.37 2.58
C CYS A 513 -7.39 -3.10 1.24
N ASN A 514 -7.84 -2.40 0.18
CA ASN A 514 -8.06 -3.01 -1.12
C ASN A 514 -6.76 -3.27 -1.92
N HIS A 515 -5.68 -2.50 -1.72
CA HIS A 515 -4.37 -2.91 -2.24
C HIS A 515 -3.91 -4.22 -1.59
N ASP A 516 -4.06 -4.33 -0.26
CA ASP A 516 -3.65 -5.49 0.53
C ASP A 516 -4.45 -6.76 0.13
N VAL A 517 -5.76 -6.64 -0.17
CA VAL A 517 -6.58 -7.71 -0.78
C VAL A 517 -6.04 -8.12 -2.14
N GLY A 518 -5.68 -7.18 -3.02
CA GLY A 518 -5.04 -7.48 -4.31
C GLY A 518 -3.71 -8.23 -4.16
N HIS A 519 -2.88 -7.82 -3.20
CA HIS A 519 -1.65 -8.52 -2.84
C HIS A 519 -1.91 -9.94 -2.30
N ALA A 520 -2.97 -10.13 -1.51
CA ALA A 520 -3.38 -11.44 -0.99
C ALA A 520 -3.87 -12.39 -2.10
N ILE A 521 -4.73 -11.91 -3.03
CA ILE A 521 -5.20 -12.67 -4.19
C ILE A 521 -4.02 -13.19 -5.02
N ALA A 522 -3.04 -12.33 -5.30
CA ALA A 522 -1.85 -12.71 -6.06
C ALA A 522 -0.93 -13.67 -5.28
N ALA A 523 -0.75 -13.47 -3.98
CA ALA A 523 0.04 -14.39 -3.14
C ALA A 523 -0.59 -15.79 -3.07
N LEU A 524 -1.93 -15.88 -2.95
CA LEU A 524 -2.67 -17.13 -3.01
C LEU A 524 -2.60 -17.80 -4.39
N SER A 525 -2.71 -17.02 -5.48
CA SER A 525 -2.59 -17.55 -6.85
C SER A 525 -1.23 -18.18 -7.12
N ILE A 526 -0.13 -17.55 -6.70
CA ILE A 526 1.23 -18.10 -6.85
C ILE A 526 1.47 -19.32 -5.94
N ALA A 527 0.93 -19.33 -4.72
CA ALA A 527 1.07 -20.47 -3.81
C ALA A 527 0.22 -21.68 -4.24
N ALA A 528 -0.97 -21.45 -4.81
CA ALA A 528 -1.78 -22.49 -5.46
C ALA A 528 -1.06 -23.07 -6.70
N ALA A 529 -0.42 -22.20 -7.49
CA ALA A 529 0.36 -22.59 -8.66
C ALA A 529 1.55 -23.53 -8.33
N ASP A 530 2.29 -23.32 -7.23
CA ASP A 530 3.35 -24.25 -6.76
C ASP A 530 2.82 -25.66 -6.41
N LEU A 531 1.52 -25.75 -6.08
CA LEU A 531 0.82 -27.01 -5.80
C LEU A 531 0.15 -27.63 -7.04
N GLY A 532 0.28 -27.01 -8.21
CA GLY A 532 -0.39 -27.44 -9.46
C GLY A 532 -1.89 -27.15 -9.47
N TRP A 533 -2.34 -26.23 -8.61
CA TRP A 533 -3.72 -25.76 -8.57
C TRP A 533 -3.88 -24.45 -9.37
N ASP A 534 -5.09 -24.21 -9.85
CA ASP A 534 -5.51 -22.92 -10.40
C ASP A 534 -6.49 -22.26 -9.41
N LEU A 535 -6.64 -20.95 -9.51
CA LEU A 535 -7.42 -20.14 -8.57
C LEU A 535 -8.23 -19.09 -9.33
N LYS A 536 -9.52 -18.97 -9.04
CA LYS A 536 -10.42 -17.97 -9.67
C LYS A 536 -11.34 -17.30 -8.66
N LEU A 537 -11.45 -15.97 -8.75
CA LEU A 537 -12.33 -15.17 -7.89
C LEU A 537 -13.78 -15.29 -8.36
N LEU A 538 -14.67 -15.69 -7.46
CA LEU A 538 -16.09 -15.97 -7.70
C LEU A 538 -16.94 -14.70 -7.57
N ASP A 539 -16.74 -13.77 -8.51
CA ASP A 539 -17.23 -12.39 -8.37
C ASP A 539 -18.75 -12.21 -8.45
N ALA A 540 -19.53 -13.25 -8.77
CA ALA A 540 -20.97 -13.13 -8.93
C ALA A 540 -21.75 -13.02 -7.60
N PHE A 541 -21.14 -13.41 -6.47
CA PHE A 541 -21.77 -13.34 -5.14
C PHE A 541 -21.88 -11.90 -4.62
N GLY A 542 -23.00 -11.60 -3.95
CA GLY A 542 -23.20 -10.32 -3.27
C GLY A 542 -22.59 -10.31 -1.87
N ALA A 543 -22.46 -9.13 -1.26
CA ALA A 543 -21.88 -8.99 0.08
C ALA A 543 -22.57 -9.89 1.13
N ASP A 544 -23.90 -10.01 1.07
CA ASP A 544 -24.69 -10.84 2.01
C ASP A 544 -24.45 -12.35 1.83
N ASP A 545 -24.16 -12.84 0.62
CA ASP A 545 -23.77 -14.24 0.39
C ASP A 545 -22.43 -14.53 1.07
N LEU A 546 -21.47 -13.60 0.93
CA LEU A 546 -20.14 -13.70 1.53
C LEU A 546 -20.20 -13.65 3.07
N LYS A 547 -21.01 -12.78 3.67
CA LYS A 547 -21.24 -12.77 5.14
C LYS A 547 -21.74 -14.12 5.64
N ARG A 548 -22.75 -14.69 4.98
CA ARG A 548 -23.37 -15.98 5.36
C ARG A 548 -22.39 -17.14 5.23
N LEU A 549 -21.57 -17.15 4.18
CA LEU A 549 -20.57 -18.18 3.94
C LEU A 549 -19.41 -18.16 4.96
N MET A 550 -18.97 -16.97 5.38
CA MET A 550 -17.84 -16.80 6.33
C MET A 550 -18.29 -16.69 7.80
N GLY A 551 -19.58 -16.51 8.08
CA GLY A 551 -20.10 -16.33 9.44
C GLY A 551 -19.76 -14.96 10.03
N LEU A 552 -19.85 -13.91 9.20
CA LEU A 552 -19.58 -12.53 9.60
C LEU A 552 -20.87 -11.84 10.07
N PRO A 553 -20.81 -11.00 11.13
CA PRO A 553 -21.98 -10.29 11.63
C PRO A 553 -22.44 -9.19 10.67
N GLU A 554 -23.70 -8.78 10.80
CA GLU A 554 -24.18 -7.54 10.17
C GLU A 554 -23.56 -6.32 10.85
N PHE A 555 -23.15 -5.34 10.05
CA PHE A 555 -22.56 -4.09 10.52
C PHE A 555 -23.56 -2.93 10.44
N GLN A 556 -23.60 -2.11 11.49
CA GLN A 556 -24.32 -0.84 11.52
C GLN A 556 -23.33 0.26 11.94
N LEU A 557 -23.37 1.39 11.23
CA LEU A 557 -22.50 2.53 11.51
C LEU A 557 -22.88 3.17 12.86
N PRO A 558 -21.99 3.22 13.88
CA PRO A 558 -22.35 3.74 15.19
C PRO A 558 -22.60 5.25 15.22
N GLU A 559 -23.54 5.66 16.08
CA GLU A 559 -23.88 7.07 16.29
C GLU A 559 -22.88 7.75 17.23
N GLY A 560 -21.81 8.32 16.68
CA GLY A 560 -20.81 9.04 17.46
C GLY A 560 -19.91 9.96 16.64
N LYS A 561 -19.30 10.95 17.31
CA LYS A 561 -18.25 11.82 16.75
C LYS A 561 -17.16 12.07 17.79
N GLY A 562 -16.02 11.41 17.63
CA GLY A 562 -14.88 11.54 18.53
C GLY A 562 -14.11 10.23 18.69
N LYS A 563 -13.24 10.19 19.70
CA LYS A 563 -12.62 8.96 20.20
C LYS A 563 -13.55 8.34 21.25
N ALA A 564 -13.85 7.05 21.15
CA ALA A 564 -14.70 6.32 22.10
C ALA A 564 -14.42 4.80 22.03
N GLU A 565 -14.96 4.00 22.94
CA GLU A 565 -14.99 2.54 22.81
C GLU A 565 -16.08 2.14 21.80
N LEU A 566 -15.68 1.80 20.56
CA LEU A 566 -16.59 1.46 19.44
C LEU A 566 -16.21 0.09 18.83
N PRO A 567 -16.31 -1.03 19.56
CA PRO A 567 -15.86 -2.34 19.11
C PRO A 567 -16.51 -2.80 17.79
N GLU A 568 -17.70 -2.30 17.47
CA GLU A 568 -18.38 -2.53 16.19
C GLU A 568 -17.61 -2.01 14.97
N ILE A 569 -16.70 -1.03 15.10
CA ILE A 569 -15.88 -0.58 13.96
C ILE A 569 -14.70 -1.52 13.64
N GLU A 570 -14.43 -2.51 14.49
CA GLU A 570 -13.53 -3.64 14.22
C GLU A 570 -14.17 -4.73 13.36
N PHE A 571 -15.37 -4.53 12.80
CA PHE A 571 -16.04 -5.54 11.97
C PHE A 571 -15.17 -6.00 10.78
N GLU A 572 -15.46 -7.21 10.31
CA GLU A 572 -14.87 -7.76 9.10
C GLU A 572 -15.78 -7.49 7.90
N HIS A 573 -15.31 -6.68 6.96
CA HIS A 573 -15.96 -6.49 5.68
C HIS A 573 -15.68 -7.69 4.76
N PRO A 574 -16.68 -8.32 4.13
CA PRO A 574 -16.46 -9.40 3.17
C PRO A 574 -15.96 -8.84 1.83
N ASP A 575 -14.69 -9.08 1.48
CA ASP A 575 -14.12 -8.57 0.23
C ASP A 575 -14.44 -9.47 -0.96
N CYS A 576 -14.02 -10.74 -0.91
CA CYS A 576 -14.16 -11.67 -2.03
C CYS A 576 -14.13 -13.15 -1.62
N LEU A 577 -14.46 -14.01 -2.60
CA LEU A 577 -14.40 -15.47 -2.50
C LEU A 577 -13.56 -16.03 -3.66
N LEU A 578 -12.67 -16.97 -3.37
CA LEU A 578 -11.74 -17.57 -4.31
C LEU A 578 -11.97 -19.09 -4.37
N LEU A 579 -12.23 -19.64 -5.56
CA LEU A 579 -12.24 -21.09 -5.80
C LEU A 579 -10.82 -21.56 -6.09
N VAL A 580 -10.37 -22.60 -5.37
CA VAL A 580 -9.10 -23.30 -5.63
C VAL A 580 -9.43 -24.70 -6.12
N PHE A 581 -8.84 -25.09 -7.26
CA PHE A 581 -9.18 -26.33 -7.96
C PHE A 581 -7.97 -26.87 -8.75
N PRO A 582 -7.96 -28.15 -9.18
CA PRO A 582 -6.84 -28.72 -9.92
C PRO A 582 -6.65 -28.06 -11.29
N ASN A 583 -5.42 -27.71 -11.66
CA ASN A 583 -5.13 -27.31 -13.03
C ASN A 583 -5.49 -28.43 -14.01
N GLY A 584 -6.07 -28.08 -15.16
CA GLY A 584 -6.57 -29.03 -16.15
C GLY A 584 -8.00 -29.55 -15.91
N THR A 585 -8.69 -29.11 -14.85
CA THR A 585 -10.14 -29.33 -14.69
C THR A 585 -10.88 -28.79 -15.91
N SER A 586 -11.75 -29.59 -16.51
CA SER A 586 -12.45 -29.23 -17.75
C SER A 586 -13.56 -28.21 -17.51
N ARG A 587 -13.80 -27.33 -18.51
CA ARG A 587 -14.78 -26.23 -18.44
C ARG A 587 -16.19 -26.69 -18.08
N GLU A 588 -16.58 -27.92 -18.43
CA GLU A 588 -17.91 -28.46 -18.09
C GLU A 588 -18.13 -28.67 -16.58
N HIS A 589 -17.07 -28.94 -15.81
CA HIS A 589 -17.10 -29.07 -14.36
C HIS A 589 -16.98 -27.72 -13.62
N LEU A 590 -16.63 -26.65 -14.33
CA LEU A 590 -16.44 -25.29 -13.80
C LEU A 590 -17.67 -24.38 -14.04
N ASN A 591 -18.82 -24.97 -14.39
CA ASN A 591 -20.08 -24.27 -14.57
C ASN A 591 -20.89 -24.23 -13.26
N LEU A 592 -20.66 -23.22 -12.41
CA LEU A 592 -21.34 -23.09 -11.13
C LEU A 592 -22.76 -22.52 -11.29
N ASP A 593 -23.74 -23.13 -10.60
CA ASP A 593 -25.05 -22.50 -10.39
C ASP A 593 -25.00 -21.58 -9.15
N TYR A 594 -24.59 -20.34 -9.39
CA TYR A 594 -24.53 -19.28 -8.37
C TYR A 594 -25.87 -19.02 -7.68
N LEU A 595 -27.01 -19.24 -8.36
CA LEU A 595 -28.34 -19.03 -7.79
C LEU A 595 -28.73 -20.18 -6.86
N ALA A 596 -28.37 -21.42 -7.19
CA ALA A 596 -28.50 -22.57 -6.30
C ALA A 596 -27.56 -22.47 -5.09
N ILE A 597 -26.32 -22.01 -5.28
CA ILE A 597 -25.37 -21.76 -4.18
C ILE A 597 -25.91 -20.68 -3.24
N SER A 598 -26.22 -19.48 -3.73
CA SER A 598 -26.82 -18.40 -2.92
C SER A 598 -28.12 -18.86 -2.24
N SER A 599 -28.87 -19.76 -2.88
CA SER A 599 -30.05 -20.36 -2.27
C SER A 599 -29.76 -21.28 -1.09
N ALA A 600 -28.68 -22.07 -1.13
CA ALA A 600 -28.21 -22.87 0.00
C ALA A 600 -27.54 -22.03 1.10
N LEU A 601 -26.88 -20.93 0.74
CA LEU A 601 -26.28 -19.99 1.70
C LEU A 601 -27.32 -19.30 2.60
N ARG A 602 -28.61 -19.30 2.24
CA ARG A 602 -29.69 -18.79 3.12
C ARG A 602 -29.83 -19.59 4.41
N ASP A 603 -29.42 -20.85 4.44
CA ASP A 603 -29.53 -21.70 5.62
C ASP A 603 -28.28 -21.61 6.53
N PHE A 604 -27.16 -21.06 6.03
CA PHE A 604 -25.89 -20.95 6.79
C PHE A 604 -25.98 -20.16 8.11
N PRO A 605 -26.82 -19.11 8.25
CA PRO A 605 -27.06 -18.47 9.55
C PRO A 605 -27.69 -19.37 10.63
N SER A 606 -28.21 -20.55 10.27
CA SER A 606 -28.76 -21.53 11.22
C SER A 606 -27.75 -22.57 11.71
N LEU A 607 -26.51 -22.54 11.20
CA LEU A 607 -25.43 -23.42 11.63
C LEU A 607 -24.93 -23.07 13.04
N GLU A 608 -24.29 -24.04 13.69
CA GLU A 608 -23.60 -23.83 14.97
C GLU A 608 -22.30 -23.06 14.75
N TRP A 609 -22.40 -21.72 14.79
CA TRP A 609 -21.25 -20.81 14.71
C TRP A 609 -20.58 -20.68 16.08
N THR A 610 -19.27 -20.95 16.11
CA THR A 610 -18.43 -20.98 17.30
C THR A 610 -17.32 -19.93 17.24
N GLY A 611 -16.80 -19.58 18.42
CA GLY A 611 -15.73 -18.60 18.60
C GLY A 611 -16.19 -17.13 18.54
N ASN A 612 -15.73 -16.32 19.48
CA ASN A 612 -15.96 -14.87 19.51
C ASN A 612 -14.72 -14.10 19.06
N PRO A 613 -14.83 -13.05 18.22
CA PRO A 613 -13.67 -12.27 17.79
C PRO A 613 -13.04 -11.56 19.00
N ASN A 614 -11.71 -11.62 19.12
CA ASN A 614 -10.99 -10.79 20.08
C ASN A 614 -11.04 -9.31 19.69
N THR A 615 -11.10 -8.44 20.69
CA THR A 615 -10.85 -7.00 20.53
C THR A 615 -9.42 -6.74 20.07
N LEU A 616 -9.23 -5.73 19.21
CA LEU A 616 -7.96 -5.32 18.63
C LEU A 616 -7.41 -4.01 19.24
N SER A 617 -8.27 -3.02 19.49
CA SER A 617 -7.96 -1.73 20.15
C SER A 617 -8.93 -1.48 21.32
N LYS A 618 -8.50 -0.68 22.31
CA LYS A 618 -9.39 -0.26 23.41
C LYS A 618 -10.35 0.82 22.92
N GLU A 619 -9.78 1.88 22.36
CA GLU A 619 -10.51 3.04 21.87
C GLU A 619 -10.44 3.16 20.34
N HIS A 620 -11.39 3.88 19.77
CA HIS A 620 -11.70 3.86 18.35
C HIS A 620 -12.04 5.27 17.86
N LEU A 621 -11.73 5.57 16.60
CA LEU A 621 -12.08 6.83 15.94
C LEU A 621 -12.87 6.51 14.67
N CYS A 622 -14.18 6.77 14.68
CA CYS A 622 -15.05 6.43 13.56
C CYS A 622 -14.84 7.37 12.36
N TRP A 623 -14.18 6.84 11.33
CA TRP A 623 -14.01 7.49 10.03
C TRP A 623 -15.20 7.16 9.12
N ASP A 624 -16.35 7.74 9.43
CA ASP A 624 -17.67 7.39 8.87
C ASP A 624 -17.73 7.25 7.32
N ILE A 625 -16.94 8.03 6.59
CA ILE A 625 -16.84 7.98 5.13
C ILE A 625 -16.30 6.64 4.59
N ILE A 626 -15.41 5.93 5.31
CA ILE A 626 -14.92 4.59 4.94
C ILE A 626 -16.12 3.64 4.81
N TYR A 627 -16.89 3.53 5.88
CA TYR A 627 -18.00 2.58 6.01
C TYR A 627 -19.15 2.93 5.06
N ARG A 628 -19.45 4.22 4.86
CA ARG A 628 -20.42 4.65 3.83
C ARG A 628 -19.95 4.33 2.41
N THR A 629 -18.65 4.46 2.12
CA THR A 629 -18.09 4.12 0.81
C THR A 629 -18.10 2.62 0.60
N ALA A 630 -17.69 1.84 1.60
CA ALA A 630 -17.78 0.37 1.57
C ALA A 630 -19.21 -0.09 1.27
N LYS A 631 -20.23 0.52 1.92
CA LYS A 631 -21.64 0.22 1.64
C LYS A 631 -22.06 0.59 0.21
N ALA A 632 -21.61 1.72 -0.31
CA ALA A 632 -21.89 2.18 -1.68
C ALA A 632 -21.12 1.42 -2.78
N VAL A 633 -20.20 0.52 -2.41
CA VAL A 633 -19.48 -0.39 -3.34
C VAL A 633 -19.73 -1.86 -3.05
N GLU A 634 -20.65 -2.20 -2.13
CA GLU A 634 -21.14 -3.57 -2.00
C GLU A 634 -21.72 -4.02 -3.35
N LYS A 635 -21.28 -5.19 -3.83
CA LYS A 635 -21.86 -5.77 -5.04
C LYS A 635 -23.28 -6.24 -4.71
N PRO A 636 -24.31 -5.80 -5.46
CA PRO A 636 -25.69 -6.15 -5.14
C PRO A 636 -25.95 -7.64 -5.37
N PRO A 637 -26.89 -8.27 -4.64
CA PRO A 637 -27.19 -9.69 -4.79
C PRO A 637 -27.69 -10.03 -6.20
N LEU A 638 -26.93 -10.86 -6.92
CA LEU A 638 -27.26 -11.54 -8.19
C LEU A 638 -28.37 -10.89 -9.04
N ILE A 639 -28.18 -9.63 -9.48
CA ILE A 639 -29.18 -8.92 -10.30
C ILE A 639 -29.21 -9.50 -11.72
N TYR A 640 -30.16 -10.40 -11.97
CA TYR A 640 -30.74 -10.72 -13.29
C TYR A 640 -29.78 -10.77 -14.50
N SER A 641 -28.79 -11.67 -14.49
CA SER A 641 -28.26 -12.26 -15.73
C SER A 641 -28.80 -13.67 -15.91
N THR A 642 -29.53 -13.91 -17.01
CA THR A 642 -30.08 -15.23 -17.35
C THR A 642 -29.00 -16.27 -17.62
N SER A 643 -29.28 -17.53 -17.22
CA SER A 643 -28.49 -18.75 -17.45
C SER A 643 -27.05 -18.75 -16.92
N SER A 644 -26.76 -19.71 -16.03
CA SER A 644 -25.45 -20.30 -15.72
C SER A 644 -24.24 -19.55 -16.29
N SER A 645 -23.73 -18.57 -15.55
CA SER A 645 -22.47 -17.90 -15.86
C SER A 645 -21.31 -18.86 -15.58
N SER A 646 -21.01 -19.72 -16.56
CA SER A 646 -19.85 -20.61 -16.51
C SER A 646 -18.60 -19.83 -16.13
N ILE A 647 -17.79 -20.32 -15.19
CA ILE A 647 -16.49 -19.72 -14.96
C ILE A 647 -15.67 -19.94 -16.23
N ASP A 648 -15.36 -18.88 -16.97
CA ASP A 648 -14.39 -19.01 -18.04
C ASP A 648 -12.99 -19.15 -17.43
N VAL A 649 -12.63 -20.41 -17.22
CA VAL A 649 -11.26 -20.86 -17.12
C VAL A 649 -10.83 -21.29 -18.53
N ALA A 650 -10.14 -20.38 -19.22
CA ALA A 650 -9.29 -20.76 -20.33
C ALA A 650 -8.15 -21.62 -19.78
N SER A 651 -7.89 -22.77 -20.42
CA SER A 651 -6.80 -23.68 -20.07
C SER A 651 -5.49 -22.90 -19.89
N PHE A 652 -4.71 -23.20 -18.85
CA PHE A 652 -3.44 -22.52 -18.62
C PHE A 652 -2.57 -22.60 -19.88
N THR A 653 -2.38 -21.44 -20.51
CA THR A 653 -1.59 -21.30 -21.72
C THR A 653 -0.27 -20.67 -21.31
N SER A 654 0.82 -21.38 -21.58
CA SER A 654 2.19 -21.00 -21.27
C SER A 654 2.44 -19.51 -21.52
N SER A 655 2.68 -18.76 -20.44
CA SER A 655 3.05 -17.35 -20.51
C SER A 655 4.50 -17.24 -21.00
N ARG A 656 4.70 -17.41 -22.32
CA ARG A 656 5.97 -17.32 -23.06
C ARG A 656 6.51 -15.88 -23.13
N ALA A 657 6.55 -15.23 -21.98
CA ALA A 657 7.01 -13.88 -21.72
C ALA A 657 8.52 -13.84 -21.35
N LEU A 658 9.22 -14.97 -21.40
CA LEU A 658 10.60 -15.10 -20.96
C LEU A 658 11.59 -14.57 -22.01
N PHE A 659 11.78 -13.25 -22.00
CA PHE A 659 12.75 -12.51 -22.80
C PHE A 659 14.21 -12.80 -22.37
N SER A 660 14.45 -13.10 -21.08
CA SER A 660 15.77 -13.47 -20.56
C SER A 660 15.66 -14.43 -19.37
N HIS A 661 15.87 -15.74 -19.61
CA HIS A 661 16.11 -16.71 -18.53
C HIS A 661 17.32 -16.34 -17.65
N SER A 662 18.32 -15.68 -18.24
CA SER A 662 19.56 -15.23 -17.58
C SER A 662 19.37 -14.10 -16.57
N SER A 663 18.20 -13.43 -16.55
CA SER A 663 17.91 -12.33 -15.63
C SER A 663 17.50 -12.80 -14.22
N TYR A 664 17.09 -14.06 -14.07
CA TYR A 664 16.69 -14.61 -12.77
C TYR A 664 17.84 -15.33 -12.06
N ASN A 665 17.90 -15.14 -10.74
CA ASN A 665 18.61 -16.07 -9.88
C ASN A 665 17.90 -17.43 -9.88
N LYS A 666 18.64 -18.51 -9.62
CA LYS A 666 18.11 -19.88 -9.58
C LYS A 666 17.35 -20.17 -8.28
N LEU A 667 16.29 -19.38 -8.04
CA LEU A 667 15.44 -19.48 -6.87
C LEU A 667 14.15 -20.24 -7.20
N THR A 668 13.67 -21.04 -6.24
CA THR A 668 12.36 -21.69 -6.32
C THR A 668 11.23 -20.70 -6.07
N VAL A 669 10.00 -21.06 -6.43
CA VAL A 669 8.80 -20.25 -6.09
C VAL A 669 8.72 -20.04 -4.58
N ARG A 670 8.96 -21.10 -3.79
CA ARG A 670 8.94 -21.07 -2.32
C ARG A 670 9.98 -20.10 -1.76
N GLN A 671 11.22 -20.16 -2.23
CA GLN A 671 12.27 -19.21 -1.83
C GLN A 671 11.85 -17.76 -2.12
N VAL A 672 11.39 -17.47 -3.34
CA VAL A 672 11.01 -16.10 -3.73
C VAL A 672 9.87 -15.58 -2.84
N VAL A 673 8.76 -16.31 -2.67
CA VAL A 673 7.64 -15.82 -1.84
C VAL A 673 8.00 -15.70 -0.36
N ARG A 674 8.80 -16.63 0.20
CA ARG A 674 9.17 -16.61 1.64
C ARG A 674 10.23 -15.56 1.96
N THR A 675 11.12 -15.21 1.03
CA THR A 675 12.24 -14.26 1.27
C THR A 675 12.02 -12.85 0.70
N ARG A 676 11.04 -12.63 -0.20
CA ARG A 676 10.57 -11.31 -0.66
C ARG A 676 10.31 -10.35 0.51
N ARG A 677 10.97 -9.19 0.53
CA ARG A 677 10.70 -8.11 1.50
C ARG A 677 10.52 -6.77 0.79
N SER A 678 9.88 -5.81 1.46
CA SER A 678 9.73 -4.45 0.97
C SER A 678 10.95 -3.61 1.33
N ALA A 679 11.48 -2.86 0.36
CA ALA A 679 12.63 -1.98 0.56
C ALA A 679 12.23 -0.74 1.38
N VAL A 680 12.97 -0.46 2.46
CA VAL A 680 12.77 0.74 3.31
C VAL A 680 13.50 1.97 2.74
N ASP A 681 14.58 1.73 1.98
CA ASP A 681 15.25 2.73 1.14
C ASP A 681 15.89 2.06 -0.08
N MET A 682 16.22 2.87 -1.10
CA MET A 682 16.94 2.43 -2.31
C MET A 682 18.35 3.04 -2.35
N ASP A 683 19.30 2.34 -2.95
CA ASP A 683 20.74 2.70 -2.89
C ASP A 683 21.19 3.83 -3.83
N ALA A 684 20.31 4.31 -4.72
CA ALA A 684 20.56 5.30 -5.77
C ALA A 684 21.65 4.93 -6.82
N VAL A 685 22.21 3.72 -6.77
CA VAL A 685 23.36 3.29 -7.60
C VAL A 685 23.13 2.00 -8.37
N THR A 686 22.29 1.09 -7.89
CA THR A 686 21.95 -0.15 -8.60
C THR A 686 21.26 0.18 -9.92
N CYS A 687 21.64 -0.57 -10.96
CA CYS A 687 21.18 -0.41 -12.33
C CYS A 687 20.87 -1.80 -12.89
N ILE A 688 19.65 -1.99 -13.39
CA ILE A 688 19.29 -3.20 -14.13
C ILE A 688 19.59 -3.00 -15.62
N ASP A 689 19.75 -4.08 -16.37
CA ASP A 689 19.76 -4.02 -17.82
C ASP A 689 18.34 -3.93 -18.41
N MET A 690 18.27 -3.51 -19.66
CA MET A 690 17.02 -3.37 -20.42
C MET A 690 16.26 -4.70 -20.60
N SER A 691 16.93 -5.86 -20.65
CA SER A 691 16.24 -7.15 -20.82
C SER A 691 15.54 -7.58 -19.54
N SER A 692 16.17 -7.39 -18.39
CA SER A 692 15.56 -7.58 -17.07
C SER A 692 14.39 -6.61 -16.87
N PHE A 693 14.52 -5.34 -17.27
CA PHE A 693 13.41 -4.37 -17.23
C PHE A 693 12.21 -4.80 -18.08
N TYR A 694 12.43 -5.19 -19.35
CA TYR A 694 11.33 -5.68 -20.20
C TYR A 694 10.73 -6.98 -19.70
N GLN A 695 11.53 -7.88 -19.11
CA GLN A 695 11.06 -9.12 -18.48
C GLN A 695 10.04 -8.85 -17.36
N MET A 696 10.36 -7.92 -16.44
CA MET A 696 9.43 -7.53 -15.37
C MET A 696 8.11 -6.98 -15.92
N LEU A 697 8.17 -6.17 -16.98
CA LEU A 697 6.97 -5.55 -17.58
C LEU A 697 6.14 -6.55 -18.37
N MET A 698 6.75 -7.54 -19.02
CA MET A 698 6.04 -8.64 -19.67
C MET A 698 5.23 -9.46 -18.66
N HIS A 699 5.78 -9.75 -17.48
CA HIS A 699 5.03 -10.43 -16.41
C HIS A 699 3.96 -9.54 -15.74
N CYS A 700 3.97 -8.22 -15.99
CA CYS A 700 2.87 -7.33 -15.58
C CYS A 700 1.68 -7.32 -16.56
N LEU A 701 1.75 -7.98 -17.72
CA LEU A 701 0.66 -8.02 -18.70
C LEU A 701 -0.44 -9.03 -18.33
N PRO A 702 -1.72 -8.79 -18.70
CA PRO A 702 -2.81 -9.70 -18.37
C PRO A 702 -2.76 -11.02 -19.18
N SER A 703 -2.19 -11.01 -20.39
CA SER A 703 -2.00 -12.16 -21.25
C SER A 703 -0.62 -12.11 -21.94
N THR A 704 -0.24 -13.17 -22.65
CA THR A 704 0.97 -13.18 -23.49
C THR A 704 0.67 -13.46 -24.98
N GLY A 705 -0.60 -13.34 -25.38
CA GLY A 705 -1.06 -13.58 -26.75
C GLY A 705 -1.02 -12.32 -27.63
N GLU A 706 -1.54 -12.45 -28.85
CA GLU A 706 -1.73 -11.34 -29.79
C GLU A 706 -2.76 -10.31 -29.29
N SER A 707 -3.72 -10.73 -28.46
CA SER A 707 -4.70 -9.85 -27.79
C SER A 707 -4.32 -9.63 -26.32
N GLN A 708 -3.74 -8.46 -26.04
CA GLN A 708 -3.32 -8.02 -24.70
C GLN A 708 -4.51 -7.50 -23.86
N LYS A 709 -5.54 -8.33 -23.69
CA LYS A 709 -6.84 -7.94 -23.09
C LYS A 709 -7.23 -8.83 -21.91
N GLU A 710 -7.42 -10.11 -22.19
CA GLU A 710 -7.97 -11.10 -21.27
C GLU A 710 -7.02 -11.40 -20.11
N GLN A 711 -7.58 -11.54 -18.91
CA GLN A 711 -6.85 -11.91 -17.70
C GLN A 711 -6.52 -13.42 -17.72
N LEU A 712 -5.39 -13.81 -18.31
CA LEU A 712 -4.99 -15.20 -18.60
C LEU A 712 -3.65 -15.65 -17.99
N ALA A 713 -2.69 -14.73 -17.83
CA ALA A 713 -1.37 -15.01 -17.25
C ALA A 713 -1.45 -15.19 -15.72
N LEU A 714 -0.44 -15.81 -15.11
CA LEU A 714 -0.31 -15.81 -13.64
C LEU A 714 0.24 -14.46 -13.14
N PRO A 715 -0.23 -13.93 -11.99
CA PRO A 715 -1.40 -14.33 -11.20
C PRO A 715 -2.73 -13.73 -11.71
N PHE A 716 -2.69 -12.93 -12.79
CA PHE A 716 -3.83 -12.18 -13.33
C PHE A 716 -5.08 -13.02 -13.64
N ARG A 717 -4.92 -14.30 -14.01
CA ARG A 717 -6.00 -15.26 -14.28
C ARG A 717 -6.96 -15.48 -13.12
N ALA A 718 -6.56 -15.16 -11.89
CA ALA A 718 -7.45 -15.16 -10.73
C ALA A 718 -8.59 -14.13 -10.85
N LEU A 719 -8.39 -13.04 -11.61
CA LEU A 719 -9.38 -11.99 -11.79
C LEU A 719 -10.38 -12.38 -12.92
N PRO A 720 -11.70 -12.13 -12.75
CA PRO A 720 -12.72 -12.62 -13.68
C PRO A 720 -13.30 -11.56 -14.62
N TRP A 721 -12.71 -10.37 -14.71
CA TRP A 721 -13.10 -9.34 -15.68
C TRP A 721 -12.22 -9.40 -16.94
N ASP A 722 -12.83 -9.24 -18.11
CA ASP A 722 -12.22 -9.56 -19.41
C ASP A 722 -11.13 -8.56 -19.88
N THR A 723 -11.00 -7.42 -19.21
CA THR A 723 -10.17 -6.29 -19.62
C THR A 723 -9.38 -5.71 -18.45
N ALA A 724 -8.05 -5.67 -18.56
CA ALA A 724 -7.20 -4.94 -17.62
C ALA A 724 -7.55 -3.43 -17.60
N GLU A 725 -7.96 -2.90 -16.45
CA GLU A 725 -8.30 -1.48 -16.30
C GLU A 725 -7.11 -0.62 -15.87
N VAL A 726 -6.03 -1.23 -15.36
CA VAL A 726 -4.84 -0.53 -14.83
C VAL A 726 -3.70 -0.47 -15.85
N HIS A 727 -3.07 0.69 -16.02
CA HIS A 727 -1.89 0.91 -16.86
C HIS A 727 -0.74 1.48 -16.02
N LEU A 728 0.52 1.37 -16.47
CA LEU A 728 1.69 1.77 -15.65
C LEU A 728 2.41 2.96 -16.28
N ALA A 729 2.41 4.12 -15.62
CA ALA A 729 3.20 5.29 -16.00
C ALA A 729 4.55 5.24 -15.30
N LEU A 730 5.62 4.94 -16.03
CA LEU A 730 6.95 4.61 -15.48
C LEU A 730 7.94 5.76 -15.62
N PHE A 731 8.67 6.03 -14.54
CA PHE A 731 9.77 6.99 -14.45
C PHE A 731 11.08 6.18 -14.40
N VAL A 732 11.82 6.18 -15.51
CA VAL A 732 13.01 5.34 -15.73
C VAL A 732 14.28 6.10 -15.35
N HIS A 733 15.04 5.58 -14.36
CA HIS A 733 16.18 6.28 -13.74
C HIS A 733 17.53 5.64 -14.01
N ARG A 734 17.64 4.31 -13.87
CA ARG A 734 18.86 3.49 -13.98
C ARG A 734 18.52 2.14 -14.62
N VAL A 735 18.27 2.17 -15.93
CA VAL A 735 18.09 0.98 -16.79
C VAL A 735 19.13 1.06 -17.91
N SER A 736 20.09 0.14 -17.93
CA SER A 736 21.19 0.13 -18.91
C SER A 736 20.70 -0.31 -20.29
N GLY A 737 20.95 0.53 -21.29
CA GLY A 737 20.46 0.35 -22.67
C GLY A 737 19.18 1.12 -22.99
N LEU A 738 18.46 1.64 -21.98
CA LEU A 738 17.22 2.40 -22.16
C LEU A 738 17.44 3.88 -21.76
N PRO A 739 16.93 4.87 -22.53
CA PRO A 739 16.98 6.27 -22.12
C PRO A 739 16.26 6.54 -20.78
N LYS A 740 16.71 7.56 -20.04
CA LYS A 740 15.95 8.06 -18.89
C LYS A 740 14.72 8.83 -19.38
N GLY A 741 13.57 8.62 -18.76
CA GLY A 741 12.36 9.32 -19.20
C GLY A 741 11.07 8.86 -18.53
N LEU A 742 9.97 9.42 -19.02
CA LEU A 742 8.60 8.99 -18.74
C LEU A 742 8.14 8.03 -19.84
N TYR A 743 7.62 6.88 -19.43
CA TYR A 743 7.12 5.81 -20.28
C TYR A 743 5.71 5.40 -19.83
N LEU A 744 4.97 4.68 -20.69
CA LEU A 744 3.67 4.10 -20.35
C LEU A 744 3.56 2.66 -20.86
N LEU A 745 3.22 1.72 -19.98
CA LEU A 745 2.82 0.36 -20.33
C LEU A 745 1.30 0.28 -20.42
N VAL A 746 0.80 0.07 -21.63
CA VAL A 746 -0.65 0.03 -21.94
C VAL A 746 -1.15 -1.41 -21.85
N ARG A 747 -1.50 -1.84 -20.64
CA ARG A 747 -1.94 -3.22 -20.33
C ARG A 747 -3.28 -3.66 -20.96
N ASN A 748 -4.02 -2.76 -21.61
CA ASN A 748 -5.14 -3.09 -22.50
C ASN A 748 -5.07 -2.18 -23.72
N GLU A 749 -4.90 -2.76 -24.92
CA GLU A 749 -4.73 -2.02 -26.17
C GLU A 749 -5.95 -1.21 -26.59
N ASP A 750 -7.17 -1.61 -26.20
CA ASP A 750 -8.39 -0.84 -26.50
C ASP A 750 -8.34 0.56 -25.86
N HIS A 751 -7.66 0.69 -24.71
CA HIS A 751 -7.51 1.96 -24.02
C HIS A 751 -6.42 2.87 -24.62
N LEU A 752 -5.64 2.39 -25.62
CA LEU A 752 -4.52 3.15 -26.21
C LEU A 752 -4.96 4.47 -26.86
N SER A 753 -6.13 4.50 -27.49
CA SER A 753 -6.70 5.71 -28.10
C SER A 753 -7.13 6.73 -27.04
N ASP A 754 -7.79 6.25 -25.99
CA ASP A 754 -8.29 7.08 -24.90
C ASP A 754 -7.13 7.66 -24.08
N LEU A 755 -6.11 6.84 -23.77
CA LEU A 755 -4.88 7.29 -23.12
C LEU A 755 -4.13 8.35 -23.96
N LYS A 756 -4.03 8.17 -25.28
CA LYS A 756 -3.45 9.17 -26.19
C LYS A 756 -4.24 10.48 -26.22
N THR A 757 -5.55 10.42 -26.00
CA THR A 757 -6.46 11.58 -26.00
C THR A 757 -6.49 12.30 -24.65
N ALA A 758 -6.41 11.56 -23.55
CA ALA A 758 -6.43 12.07 -22.18
C ALA A 758 -5.07 12.60 -21.71
N THR A 759 -3.96 12.17 -22.31
CA THR A 759 -2.60 12.63 -21.96
C THR A 759 -2.15 13.84 -22.78
N ARG A 760 -0.92 14.33 -22.51
CA ARG A 760 -0.34 15.47 -23.21
C ARG A 760 -0.19 15.22 -24.72
N PRO A 761 -0.68 16.12 -25.59
CA PRO A 761 -0.49 16.01 -27.04
C PRO A 761 0.97 16.25 -27.47
N GLU A 762 1.85 16.70 -26.55
CA GLU A 762 3.29 16.80 -26.80
C GLU A 762 4.06 15.49 -26.56
N PHE A 763 3.43 14.40 -26.08
CA PHE A 763 4.13 13.14 -25.82
C PHE A 763 4.48 12.37 -27.11
N GLU A 764 5.67 11.77 -27.11
CA GLU A 764 6.27 11.09 -28.28
C GLU A 764 5.48 9.83 -28.70
N TRP A 765 4.96 9.07 -27.73
CA TRP A 765 4.25 7.80 -27.95
C TRP A 765 5.00 6.78 -28.84
N THR A 766 6.33 6.79 -28.77
CA THR A 766 7.23 5.94 -29.56
C THR A 766 7.51 4.61 -28.86
N LYS A 767 7.52 3.48 -29.58
CA LYS A 767 7.97 2.20 -29.01
C LYS A 767 9.50 2.28 -28.80
N PRO A 768 10.05 1.90 -27.62
CA PRO A 768 11.49 2.03 -27.36
C PRO A 768 12.33 1.04 -28.17
N ASP A 769 13.60 1.39 -28.42
CA ASP A 769 14.54 0.49 -29.09
C ASP A 769 14.71 -0.83 -28.32
N GLY A 770 14.76 -1.94 -29.06
CA GLY A 770 14.88 -3.29 -28.50
C GLY A 770 13.67 -3.80 -27.71
N CYS A 771 12.57 -3.04 -27.62
CA CYS A 771 11.34 -3.43 -26.93
C CYS A 771 10.64 -4.58 -27.68
N PRO A 772 10.31 -5.72 -27.03
CA PRO A 772 9.60 -6.84 -27.65
C PRO A 772 8.32 -6.41 -28.36
N ASP A 773 8.01 -6.96 -29.54
CA ASP A 773 6.84 -6.55 -30.33
C ASP A 773 5.52 -6.65 -29.55
N ASN A 774 5.35 -7.71 -28.78
CA ASN A 774 4.20 -7.97 -27.90
C ASN A 774 4.23 -7.22 -26.55
N LEU A 775 5.22 -6.35 -26.29
CA LEU A 775 5.24 -5.46 -25.12
C LEU A 775 4.65 -4.07 -25.51
N PRO A 776 3.43 -3.69 -25.07
CA PRO A 776 2.79 -2.40 -25.37
C PRO A 776 3.36 -1.25 -24.50
N LEU A 777 4.68 -1.10 -24.52
CA LEU A 777 5.43 -0.04 -23.84
C LEU A 777 5.76 1.10 -24.81
N TYR A 778 5.50 2.34 -24.39
CA TYR A 778 5.78 3.56 -25.17
C TYR A 778 6.60 4.56 -24.35
N LYS A 779 7.61 5.19 -24.96
CA LYS A 779 8.27 6.39 -24.43
C LYS A 779 7.35 7.59 -24.65
N LEU A 780 7.08 8.35 -23.60
CA LEU A 780 6.27 9.57 -23.65
C LEU A 780 7.13 10.83 -23.71
N ALA A 781 8.22 10.88 -22.93
CA ALA A 781 9.16 11.99 -22.94
C ALA A 781 10.53 11.59 -22.37
N GLU A 782 11.61 12.01 -23.03
CA GLU A 782 12.99 11.74 -22.58
C GLU A 782 13.55 12.82 -21.63
N GLY A 783 14.11 12.40 -20.49
CA GLY A 783 14.72 13.28 -19.49
C GLY A 783 14.97 12.63 -18.12
N ASP A 784 15.77 13.28 -17.29
CA ASP A 784 15.99 12.84 -15.89
C ASP A 784 14.75 13.13 -15.03
N CYS A 785 14.04 12.07 -14.68
CA CYS A 785 12.79 12.11 -13.93
C CYS A 785 12.94 11.76 -12.43
N GLN A 786 14.16 11.54 -11.91
CA GLN A 786 14.39 11.15 -10.50
C GLN A 786 13.74 12.14 -9.51
N ARG A 787 13.97 13.44 -9.71
CA ARG A 787 13.38 14.51 -8.88
C ARG A 787 11.86 14.62 -9.03
N LEU A 788 11.34 14.25 -10.20
CA LEU A 788 9.90 14.27 -10.48
C LEU A 788 9.20 13.10 -9.78
N ALA A 789 9.73 11.88 -9.92
CA ALA A 789 9.23 10.69 -9.25
C ALA A 789 9.21 10.84 -7.72
N LYS A 790 10.31 11.35 -7.14
CA LYS A 790 10.37 11.78 -5.73
C LYS A 790 9.27 12.81 -5.42
N GLY A 791 9.19 13.89 -6.21
CA GLY A 791 8.24 14.98 -5.99
C GLY A 791 6.78 14.53 -5.97
N LEU A 792 6.38 13.68 -6.91
CA LEU A 792 5.02 13.12 -7.00
C LEU A 792 4.73 12.12 -5.86
N SER A 793 5.73 11.37 -5.42
CA SER A 793 5.59 10.33 -4.38
C SER A 793 5.75 10.91 -2.97
N CYS A 794 4.98 11.95 -2.61
CA CYS A 794 5.06 12.64 -1.31
C CYS A 794 6.48 13.06 -0.88
N HIS A 795 7.33 13.48 -1.83
CA HIS A 795 8.74 13.82 -1.61
C HIS A 795 9.63 12.68 -1.07
N GLN A 796 9.19 11.42 -1.12
CA GLN A 796 9.97 10.26 -0.69
C GLN A 796 11.14 9.99 -1.65
N ASP A 797 12.37 10.02 -1.12
CA ASP A 797 13.62 9.84 -1.88
C ASP A 797 13.63 8.53 -2.68
N ILE A 798 13.12 7.45 -2.08
CA ILE A 798 13.04 6.09 -2.62
C ILE A 798 12.52 5.97 -4.06
N ALA A 799 11.55 6.81 -4.45
CA ALA A 799 10.98 6.82 -5.80
C ALA A 799 11.90 7.45 -6.86
N GLY A 800 12.84 8.31 -6.44
CA GLY A 800 13.93 8.81 -7.29
C GLY A 800 15.18 7.93 -7.26
N ASP A 801 15.34 7.09 -6.24
CA ASP A 801 16.58 6.33 -5.99
C ASP A 801 16.52 4.85 -6.45
N GLY A 802 15.33 4.30 -6.72
CA GLY A 802 15.19 3.01 -7.42
C GLY A 802 15.73 3.00 -8.87
N CYS A 803 15.87 1.83 -9.50
CA CYS A 803 16.14 1.69 -10.94
C CYS A 803 15.05 2.36 -11.78
N PHE A 804 13.80 2.19 -11.35
CA PHE A 804 12.64 2.91 -11.86
C PHE A 804 11.57 3.04 -10.76
N SER A 805 10.60 3.90 -11.00
CA SER A 805 9.36 3.96 -10.24
C SER A 805 8.17 4.06 -11.19
N LEU A 806 6.96 3.87 -10.71
CA LEU A 806 5.75 4.01 -11.52
C LEU A 806 4.56 4.49 -10.70
N GLY A 807 3.61 5.14 -11.39
CA GLY A 807 2.24 5.32 -10.93
C GLY A 807 1.32 4.39 -11.73
N MET A 808 0.45 3.67 -11.02
CA MET A 808 -0.59 2.83 -11.61
C MET A 808 -1.81 3.70 -11.91
N VAL A 809 -2.14 3.82 -13.19
CA VAL A 809 -3.18 4.70 -13.73
C VAL A 809 -4.34 3.83 -14.23
N ALA A 810 -5.45 3.84 -13.51
CA ALA A 810 -6.64 3.07 -13.84
C ALA A 810 -7.61 3.87 -14.70
N ARG A 811 -8.23 3.22 -15.69
CA ARG A 811 -9.48 3.69 -16.32
C ARG A 811 -10.55 3.71 -15.24
N PHE A 812 -11.00 4.91 -14.86
CA PHE A 812 -11.63 5.14 -13.57
C PHE A 812 -13.14 5.36 -13.68
N GLU A 813 -13.62 6.59 -13.84
CA GLU A 813 -15.05 6.87 -13.92
C GLU A 813 -15.78 6.07 -15.01
N PRO A 814 -15.23 5.85 -16.23
CA PRO A 814 -15.86 5.01 -17.24
C PRO A 814 -16.09 3.57 -16.75
N ALA A 815 -15.10 2.95 -16.11
CA ALA A 815 -15.24 1.60 -15.56
C ALA A 815 -16.29 1.55 -14.42
N LEU A 816 -16.35 2.58 -13.56
CA LEU A 816 -17.39 2.68 -12.52
C LEU A 816 -18.79 2.89 -13.11
N ARG A 817 -18.93 3.57 -14.25
CA ARG A 817 -20.21 3.79 -14.95
C ARG A 817 -20.68 2.57 -15.75
N GLU A 818 -19.74 1.83 -16.34
CA GLU A 818 -20.02 0.67 -17.20
C GLU A 818 -20.23 -0.63 -16.40
N LYS A 819 -19.37 -0.88 -15.40
CA LYS A 819 -19.40 -2.09 -14.57
C LYS A 819 -20.17 -1.87 -13.27
N GLY A 820 -20.19 -0.63 -12.76
CA GLY A 820 -20.89 -0.22 -11.52
C GLY A 820 -19.92 0.18 -10.41
N SER A 821 -20.41 0.89 -9.38
CA SER A 821 -19.60 1.42 -8.28
C SER A 821 -18.80 0.36 -7.52
N TRP A 822 -19.29 -0.88 -7.46
CA TRP A 822 -18.60 -2.05 -6.91
C TRP A 822 -17.30 -2.41 -7.64
N MET A 823 -17.03 -1.86 -8.83
CA MET A 823 -15.74 -1.96 -9.51
C MET A 823 -14.64 -1.14 -8.82
N TYR A 824 -14.98 -0.14 -7.98
CA TYR A 824 -13.99 0.69 -7.29
C TYR A 824 -12.95 -0.13 -6.49
N PRO A 825 -13.33 -0.99 -5.52
CA PRO A 825 -12.36 -1.84 -4.80
C PRO A 825 -11.57 -2.74 -5.75
N ARG A 826 -12.20 -3.25 -6.83
CA ARG A 826 -11.57 -4.15 -7.81
C ARG A 826 -10.44 -3.49 -8.61
N LEU A 827 -10.52 -2.19 -8.89
CA LEU A 827 -9.39 -1.43 -9.45
C LEU A 827 -8.18 -1.41 -8.48
N PHE A 828 -8.43 -1.27 -7.18
CA PHE A 828 -7.39 -1.36 -6.15
C PHE A 828 -6.86 -2.80 -6.02
N TRP A 829 -7.72 -3.83 -6.12
CA TRP A 829 -7.29 -5.23 -6.19
C TRP A 829 -6.34 -5.45 -7.37
N GLU A 830 -6.67 -4.96 -8.58
CA GLU A 830 -5.80 -5.07 -9.76
C GLU A 830 -4.42 -4.42 -9.53
N THR A 831 -4.37 -3.24 -8.89
CA THR A 831 -3.08 -2.61 -8.53
C THR A 831 -2.27 -3.41 -7.50
N GLY A 832 -2.92 -4.07 -6.54
CA GLY A 832 -2.26 -4.96 -5.58
C GLY A 832 -1.70 -6.22 -6.25
N VAL A 833 -2.44 -6.79 -7.22
CA VAL A 833 -1.98 -7.92 -8.04
C VAL A 833 -0.73 -7.54 -8.87
N VAL A 834 -0.75 -6.39 -9.56
CA VAL A 834 0.45 -5.84 -10.26
C VAL A 834 1.59 -5.61 -9.27
N GLY A 835 1.32 -5.03 -8.11
CA GLY A 835 2.32 -4.80 -7.07
C GLY A 835 2.96 -6.09 -6.58
N GLN A 836 2.20 -7.17 -6.44
CA GLN A 836 2.73 -8.47 -6.02
C GLN A 836 3.64 -9.09 -7.10
N VAL A 837 3.30 -8.96 -8.39
CA VAL A 837 4.21 -9.34 -9.48
C VAL A 837 5.52 -8.56 -9.37
N LEU A 838 5.46 -7.22 -9.30
CA LEU A 838 6.66 -6.38 -9.22
C LEU A 838 7.55 -6.69 -8.01
N TYR A 839 6.96 -7.09 -6.87
CA TYR A 839 7.72 -7.57 -5.72
C TYR A 839 8.44 -8.90 -5.98
N LEU A 840 7.76 -9.89 -6.55
CA LEU A 840 8.30 -11.24 -6.76
C LEU A 840 9.36 -11.23 -7.88
N GLU A 841 9.08 -10.53 -8.98
CA GLU A 841 10.03 -10.28 -10.08
C GLU A 841 11.33 -9.63 -9.59
N ALA A 842 11.22 -8.53 -8.85
CA ALA A 842 12.39 -7.82 -8.33
C ALA A 842 13.26 -8.72 -7.44
N HIS A 843 12.62 -9.52 -6.59
CA HIS A 843 13.32 -10.43 -5.69
C HIS A 843 13.94 -11.64 -6.42
N ALA A 844 13.26 -12.19 -7.42
CA ALA A 844 13.80 -13.25 -8.28
C ALA A 844 15.03 -12.77 -9.07
N MET A 845 15.06 -11.50 -9.49
CA MET A 845 16.22 -10.84 -10.11
C MET A 845 17.28 -10.37 -9.09
N GLY A 846 17.11 -10.64 -7.79
CA GLY A 846 18.11 -10.35 -6.74
C GLY A 846 18.20 -8.89 -6.30
N ILE A 847 17.20 -8.08 -6.67
CA ILE A 847 17.03 -6.70 -6.21
C ILE A 847 15.82 -6.63 -5.27
N SER A 848 15.19 -5.47 -5.10
CA SER A 848 13.99 -5.33 -4.26
C SER A 848 13.04 -4.29 -4.81
N ALA A 849 11.86 -4.21 -4.20
CA ALA A 849 10.84 -3.24 -4.56
C ALA A 849 10.09 -2.74 -3.33
N THR A 850 9.30 -1.70 -3.48
CA THR A 850 8.20 -1.39 -2.54
C THR A 850 7.03 -0.71 -3.23
N GLY A 851 5.84 -0.98 -2.71
CA GLY A 851 4.67 -0.14 -2.92
C GLY A 851 4.79 1.18 -2.17
N ILE A 852 4.09 2.19 -2.67
CA ILE A 852 4.09 3.55 -2.16
C ILE A 852 2.63 4.03 -2.11
N GLY A 853 2.04 4.06 -0.91
CA GLY A 853 0.66 4.52 -0.70
C GLY A 853 0.50 6.04 -0.75
N CYS A 854 1.52 6.79 -0.30
CA CYS A 854 1.55 8.25 -0.36
C CYS A 854 2.13 8.74 -1.70
N TYR A 855 1.24 9.26 -2.54
CA TYR A 855 1.55 10.02 -3.75
C TYR A 855 0.55 11.18 -3.83
N PHE A 856 0.93 12.28 -4.46
CA PHE A 856 0.02 13.40 -4.71
C PHE A 856 -0.81 13.10 -5.97
N ASP A 857 -2.10 12.78 -5.76
CA ASP A 857 -2.99 12.28 -6.81
C ASP A 857 -3.07 13.23 -8.03
N ASP A 858 -3.46 14.50 -7.84
CA ASP A 858 -3.67 15.44 -8.96
C ASP A 858 -2.38 15.90 -9.67
N PRO A 859 -1.24 16.16 -8.98
CA PRO A 859 0.04 16.43 -9.64
C PRO A 859 0.52 15.32 -10.60
N VAL A 860 0.13 14.06 -10.38
CA VAL A 860 0.39 12.98 -11.36
C VAL A 860 -0.42 13.21 -12.64
N HIS A 861 -1.69 13.64 -12.51
CA HIS A 861 -2.56 13.98 -13.64
C HIS A 861 -2.06 15.23 -14.36
N GLU A 862 -1.62 16.28 -13.64
CA GLU A 862 -1.00 17.47 -14.26
C GLU A 862 0.22 17.12 -15.11
N ILE A 863 1.06 16.17 -14.66
CA ILE A 863 2.25 15.73 -15.39
C ILE A 863 1.85 14.93 -16.63
N LEU A 864 0.92 13.97 -16.48
CA LEU A 864 0.41 13.16 -17.60
C LEU A 864 -0.46 13.95 -18.59
N GLY A 865 -1.01 15.09 -18.19
CA GLY A 865 -1.91 15.94 -18.99
C GLY A 865 -3.40 15.65 -18.84
N ILE A 866 -3.77 14.70 -17.97
CA ILE A 866 -5.14 14.28 -17.66
C ILE A 866 -5.86 15.40 -16.92
N LYS A 867 -7.12 15.68 -17.28
CA LYS A 867 -7.90 16.85 -16.82
C LYS A 867 -9.26 16.51 -16.20
N ASP A 868 -9.63 15.24 -16.25
CA ASP A 868 -10.93 14.72 -15.84
C ASP A 868 -10.74 13.36 -15.14
N SER A 869 -11.85 12.74 -14.75
CA SER A 869 -11.90 11.46 -14.05
C SER A 869 -11.91 10.23 -14.97
N SER A 870 -11.61 10.36 -16.27
CA SER A 870 -11.48 9.22 -17.20
C SER A 870 -10.41 8.23 -16.75
N PHE A 871 -9.28 8.74 -16.25
CA PHE A 871 -8.20 7.98 -15.66
C PHE A 871 -7.78 8.60 -14.33
N GLN A 872 -7.49 7.78 -13.31
CA GLN A 872 -6.96 8.24 -12.01
C GLN A 872 -5.75 7.41 -11.59
N SER A 873 -4.88 7.94 -10.72
CA SER A 873 -3.73 7.20 -10.21
C SER A 873 -4.11 6.58 -8.86
N LEU A 874 -3.92 5.26 -8.73
CA LEU A 874 -4.42 4.50 -7.59
C LEU A 874 -3.31 3.95 -6.68
N TYR A 875 -2.13 3.63 -7.22
CA TYR A 875 -0.99 3.11 -6.45
C TYR A 875 0.33 3.60 -7.04
N HIS A 876 1.36 3.82 -6.23
CA HIS A 876 2.72 4.05 -6.72
C HIS A 876 3.63 2.88 -6.33
N PHE A 877 4.72 2.67 -7.07
CA PHE A 877 5.66 1.56 -6.85
C PHE A 877 7.09 1.97 -7.23
N THR A 878 8.10 1.34 -6.65
CA THR A 878 9.50 1.48 -7.10
C THR A 878 10.29 0.18 -6.94
N VAL A 879 11.28 0.00 -7.81
CA VAL A 879 12.12 -1.21 -7.95
C VAL A 879 13.57 -0.78 -8.03
N GLY A 880 14.48 -1.41 -7.28
CA GLY A 880 15.91 -1.08 -7.25
C GLY A 880 16.72 -1.86 -6.22
N GLY A 881 17.99 -1.48 -6.05
CA GLY A 881 18.86 -2.05 -5.02
C GLY A 881 18.48 -1.57 -3.62
N PRO A 882 18.17 -2.44 -2.65
CA PRO A 882 17.75 -2.04 -1.31
C PRO A 882 18.91 -1.57 -0.45
N VAL A 883 18.67 -0.56 0.40
CA VAL A 883 19.57 -0.29 1.54
C VAL A 883 19.24 -1.24 2.69
N VAL A 884 20.21 -2.06 3.07
CA VAL A 884 20.07 -3.03 4.18
C VAL A 884 20.46 -2.37 5.50
N ASP A 885 19.47 -2.08 6.35
CA ASP A 885 19.72 -1.63 7.72
C ASP A 885 20.17 -2.79 8.62
N LYS A 886 21.48 -2.84 8.89
CA LYS A 886 22.13 -3.88 9.70
C LYS A 886 21.76 -3.83 11.20
N ARG A 887 21.02 -2.81 11.65
CA ARG A 887 20.52 -2.70 13.03
C ARG A 887 19.28 -3.55 13.28
N ILE A 888 18.51 -3.84 12.23
CA ILE A 888 17.25 -4.57 12.33
C ILE A 888 17.50 -6.07 12.18
N MET A 889 17.44 -6.80 13.29
CA MET A 889 17.56 -8.26 13.28
C MET A 889 16.32 -8.90 12.64
N THR A 890 16.51 -10.11 12.09
CA THR A 890 15.45 -10.91 11.49
C THR A 890 15.37 -12.22 12.24
N LEU A 891 14.19 -12.57 12.73
CA LEU A 891 13.92 -13.79 13.48
C LEU A 891 13.02 -14.73 12.65
N PRO A 892 13.08 -16.05 12.88
CA PRO A 892 12.24 -17.02 12.18
C PRO A 892 10.74 -16.71 12.31
N ALA A 893 9.95 -17.02 11.28
CA ALA A 893 8.51 -16.75 11.26
C ALA A 893 7.75 -17.42 12.42
N TYR A 894 8.13 -18.65 12.74
CA TYR A 894 7.60 -19.45 13.83
C TYR A 894 8.79 -20.03 14.58
N PRO A 895 9.28 -19.39 15.66
CA PRO A 895 10.27 -20.02 16.51
C PRO A 895 9.64 -21.27 17.14
N GLY A 896 10.07 -22.44 16.69
CA GLY A 896 9.67 -23.71 17.30
C GLY A 896 10.15 -23.80 18.75
N PRO A 897 9.67 -24.79 19.52
CA PRO A 897 10.23 -25.07 20.84
C PRO A 897 11.73 -25.34 20.68
N THR A 898 12.57 -24.50 21.28
CA THR A 898 14.03 -24.62 21.19
C THR A 898 14.44 -25.97 21.75
N THR A 899 14.93 -26.85 20.88
CA THR A 899 15.58 -28.11 21.26
C THR A 899 16.97 -27.85 21.82
N THR A 900 17.01 -27.15 22.96
CA THR A 900 18.11 -27.22 23.92
C THR A 900 18.11 -28.61 24.55
N VAL A 901 18.53 -29.60 23.75
CA VAL A 901 19.09 -30.85 24.27
C VAL A 901 20.44 -30.49 24.87
N ALA A 902 20.64 -30.85 26.14
CA ALA A 902 21.81 -30.48 26.93
C ALA A 902 23.08 -31.26 26.56
#